data_AF-A0A952C8E0-F1
#
_entry.id   AF-A0A952C8E0-F1
#
_cell.length_a   1.000
_cell.length_b   1.000
_cell.length_c   1.000
_cell.angle_alpha   90.00
_cell.angle_beta   90.00
_cell.angle_gamma   90.00
#
_symmetry.space_group_name_H-M   'P 1'
#
loop_
_entity.id
_entity.type
_entity.pdbx_description
1 polymer ?
#
loop_
_entity_poly.entity_id
_entity_poly.type
_entity_poly.pdbx_seq_one_letter_code
_entity_poly.pdbx_strand_id
1 'polypeptide(L)'
;MLPSSLSRRKFIHQIAGLGTATYLGMTPLLHFRQIAPDSKGLPLYNWEDWKNFTKKVEHPCLTIKKQDLAYARENINRYSWAKDYATTVENEARRYHHLINPTFLVTMIEENTPGDPLFTPCPSCRDQGKPVHPHGLWEWNVTNPDELKCTVCRAIFPNTRYPESITFKTKWGKPQTISYYGGETFTIFGYKEGRPSFTANIRSRKVQWMADYCHTLAEAYVLSGNTAYAISCKQILLRFADCYPNWLVHVGYGEYADMDPKVAAEHIAHLPFPEICPPPNQPDNSLWTGYWSAGRAAGAGLESDFVRKVVSAYDLTCAATKPEGEPLYSPDEKYRIEKDLLLESTPLMISDTVINNKSVSNHSAVALVGMCIGHPGLIRFGLNSFNQTVDGWYLPDGTSSESPFYGLMTLGGIWDTAQAARGYNDPEGYKDEKGDRLETLNLYKDTNYNKVLDAFFKGLQGNLKYAPYADSFRDTTLAVSYVELMVANFPERKEYFSLLKELCGEDLAIHSGSVNSNLSKEEKDDRSLLILPYDLSKPAGYATFSLYYRKPGLEQNSSSPLALPDWMPPELRIAHLRTGETGRESLLLMNGSHWGNHHELDSLHIYYWKKDREILSDLGYLWDHPQKIQTQRTVAHNTVVINQKNQRRKERGGDILFFKTTEHVKAVEMSSRAYEEAKIYRRTSAIIDHGNGNNYVVDFFRVEGGEIQDYVFHLSSSDHATEGITLTPAAIPLYDFKNIRSGKPASSWLTKWKSGSYMNCRAWAMSDSDEEVFVGDGWGQRDWKNTDIGATLPYIIRRKTGSGLKAFVSVFEASEENNSFIKSLRWTDGAMTLCVETKSGRDYIMSAFDTGTLKADSDTLKHPLAGHFVVASFQNGNLVWKFLVS
;
A
#
# COMPACT_ATOMS: atom_id res chain seq x y z
N MET A 1 8.51 30.43 -0.53
CA MET A 1 7.50 31.16 -1.34
C MET A 1 7.27 30.38 -2.61
N LEU A 2 6.07 29.83 -2.81
CA LEU A 2 5.70 29.12 -4.04
C LEU A 2 5.24 30.14 -5.09
N PRO A 3 5.55 29.97 -6.39
CA PRO A 3 5.22 30.98 -7.40
C PRO A 3 3.70 31.07 -7.64
N SER A 4 3.28 32.29 -7.97
CA SER A 4 1.97 32.70 -8.47
C SER A 4 1.46 31.85 -9.65
N SER A 5 0.15 31.57 -9.63
CA SER A 5 -0.72 31.08 -10.73
C SER A 5 -0.06 30.30 -11.87
N LEU A 6 -0.18 28.98 -11.86
CA LEU A 6 0.07 28.14 -13.03
C LEU A 6 -1.27 27.85 -13.71
N SER A 7 -1.37 28.18 -15.00
CA SER A 7 -2.49 27.73 -15.85
C SER A 7 -2.48 26.21 -16.02
N ARG A 8 -3.63 25.63 -16.41
CA ARG A 8 -3.85 24.19 -16.73
C ARG A 8 -2.60 23.52 -17.34
N ARG A 9 -2.02 24.11 -18.39
CA ARG A 9 -0.83 23.55 -19.10
C ARG A 9 0.53 23.77 -18.44
N LYS A 10 0.72 24.81 -17.61
CA LYS A 10 1.98 25.02 -16.87
C LYS A 10 2.13 24.02 -15.72
N PHE A 11 1.01 23.56 -15.15
CA PHE A 11 1.00 22.42 -14.23
C PHE A 11 1.34 21.10 -14.95
N ILE A 12 0.83 20.87 -16.17
CA ILE A 12 1.19 19.70 -17.02
C ILE A 12 2.71 19.57 -17.17
N HIS A 13 3.43 20.66 -17.45
CA HIS A 13 4.89 20.61 -17.59
C HIS A 13 5.63 20.28 -16.28
N GLN A 14 5.11 20.70 -15.12
CA GLN A 14 5.73 20.40 -13.82
C GLN A 14 5.38 19.01 -13.29
N ILE A 15 4.14 18.55 -13.50
CA ILE A 15 3.67 17.24 -13.04
C ILE A 15 4.06 16.13 -14.01
N ALA A 16 4.01 16.32 -15.32
CA ALA A 16 4.61 15.35 -16.24
C ALA A 16 6.12 15.23 -15.96
N GLY A 17 6.81 16.33 -15.62
CA GLY A 17 8.19 16.30 -15.13
C GLY A 17 8.40 15.56 -13.78
N LEU A 18 7.34 15.32 -13.00
CA LEU A 18 7.38 14.61 -11.71
C LEU A 18 6.79 13.19 -11.75
N GLY A 19 5.85 12.91 -12.65
CA GLY A 19 5.16 11.62 -12.83
C GLY A 19 5.62 10.83 -14.06
N THR A 20 6.24 11.45 -15.06
CA THR A 20 6.83 10.74 -16.22
C THR A 20 8.36 10.72 -16.20
N ALA A 21 9.02 11.56 -15.39
CA ALA A 21 10.49 11.51 -15.21
C ALA A 21 10.93 10.60 -14.05
N THR A 22 10.04 9.77 -13.51
CA THR A 22 10.29 8.90 -12.35
C THR A 22 10.28 7.41 -12.68
N TYR A 23 10.20 7.07 -13.96
CA TYR A 23 10.46 5.74 -14.47
C TYR A 23 11.89 5.67 -15.03
N LEU A 24 12.68 4.73 -14.49
CA LEU A 24 14.02 4.28 -14.93
C LEU A 24 15.24 5.07 -14.42
N GLY A 25 15.90 4.48 -13.41
CA GLY A 25 17.31 4.71 -13.07
C GLY A 25 18.26 3.92 -13.96
N MET A 26 18.12 4.02 -15.28
CA MET A 26 19.12 3.57 -16.26
C MET A 26 19.32 4.64 -17.33
N THR A 27 20.58 4.80 -17.75
CA THR A 27 21.07 5.72 -18.80
C THR A 27 20.14 5.85 -20.03
N PRO A 28 20.08 7.04 -20.65
CA PRO A 28 19.03 7.43 -21.59
C PRO A 28 19.18 6.71 -22.93
N LEU A 29 18.43 5.63 -23.11
CA LEU A 29 17.92 5.29 -24.44
C LEU A 29 16.68 6.17 -24.65
N LEU A 30 16.84 7.16 -25.55
CA LEU A 30 15.78 7.98 -26.12
C LEU A 30 14.42 7.27 -26.15
N HIS A 31 13.54 7.56 -25.19
CA HIS A 31 12.11 7.37 -25.28
C HIS A 31 11.43 8.68 -24.84
N PHE A 32 11.64 9.71 -25.68
CA PHE A 32 10.69 10.81 -25.79
C PHE A 32 9.30 10.24 -25.99
N ARG A 33 8.28 10.88 -25.39
CA ARG A 33 6.85 10.78 -25.75
C ARG A 33 6.55 9.53 -26.57
N GLN A 34 6.25 8.41 -25.93
CA GLN A 34 5.44 7.44 -26.64
C GLN A 34 4.09 8.13 -26.88
N ILE A 35 3.98 8.75 -28.05
CA ILE A 35 2.79 8.61 -28.87
C ILE A 35 2.46 7.12 -28.73
N ALA A 36 1.39 6.79 -28.01
CA ALA A 36 0.80 5.47 -28.13
C ALA A 36 0.80 5.18 -29.63
N PRO A 37 1.46 4.10 -30.10
CA PRO A 37 1.59 3.86 -31.53
C PRO A 37 0.21 4.10 -32.13
N ASP A 38 0.15 4.94 -33.18
CA ASP A 38 -1.07 5.21 -33.95
C ASP A 38 -1.92 3.95 -33.90
N SER A 39 -3.08 4.00 -33.23
CA SER A 39 -3.96 2.85 -33.00
C SER A 39 -4.54 2.42 -34.35
N LYS A 40 -3.71 1.87 -35.22
CA LYS A 40 -4.14 1.11 -36.38
C LYS A 40 -4.73 -0.18 -35.85
N GLY A 41 -5.98 -0.08 -35.38
CA GLY A 41 -6.85 -1.16 -34.93
C GLY A 41 -6.14 -2.17 -34.04
N LEU A 42 -6.10 -1.93 -32.73
CA LEU A 42 -5.71 -2.98 -31.79
C LEU A 42 -6.54 -4.25 -32.10
N PRO A 43 -5.92 -5.41 -32.35
CA PRO A 43 -6.64 -6.66 -32.62
C PRO A 43 -7.68 -6.99 -31.54
N LEU A 44 -7.52 -6.44 -30.33
CA LEU A 44 -8.41 -6.61 -29.17
C LEU A 44 -9.76 -5.88 -29.29
N TYR A 45 -9.92 -4.94 -30.23
CA TYR A 45 -11.22 -4.34 -30.58
C TYR A 45 -12.03 -5.23 -31.54
N ASN A 46 -11.37 -6.23 -32.13
CA ASN A 46 -12.03 -7.24 -32.94
C ASN A 46 -12.51 -8.38 -32.06
N TRP A 47 -13.82 -8.46 -31.85
CA TRP A 47 -14.45 -9.46 -30.97
C TRP A 47 -14.87 -10.75 -31.70
N GLU A 48 -14.27 -11.07 -32.86
CA GLU A 48 -14.55 -12.34 -33.57
C GLU A 48 -14.11 -13.57 -32.76
N ASP A 49 -12.99 -13.52 -32.05
CA ASP A 49 -12.52 -14.64 -31.21
C ASP A 49 -13.56 -15.02 -30.14
N TRP A 50 -14.14 -14.02 -29.47
CA TRP A 50 -15.24 -14.24 -28.53
C TRP A 50 -16.39 -15.04 -29.16
N LYS A 51 -16.84 -14.67 -30.37
CA LYS A 51 -17.92 -15.40 -31.06
C LYS A 51 -17.56 -16.85 -31.35
N ASN A 52 -16.29 -17.11 -31.68
CA ASN A 52 -15.78 -18.43 -32.05
C ASN A 52 -15.61 -19.36 -30.84
N PHE A 53 -15.33 -18.80 -29.66
CA PHE A 53 -14.87 -19.58 -28.51
C PHE A 53 -15.73 -19.46 -27.25
N THR A 54 -16.64 -18.49 -27.13
CA THR A 54 -17.51 -18.33 -25.93
C THR A 54 -18.25 -19.61 -25.55
N LYS A 55 -18.78 -20.35 -26.54
CA LYS A 55 -19.50 -21.61 -26.32
C LYS A 55 -18.62 -22.77 -25.82
N LYS A 56 -17.30 -22.61 -25.82
CA LYS A 56 -16.32 -23.61 -25.37
C LYS A 56 -15.83 -23.36 -23.94
N VAL A 57 -16.30 -22.30 -23.28
CA VAL A 57 -15.94 -22.01 -21.88
C VAL A 57 -16.86 -22.78 -20.95
N GLU A 58 -16.26 -23.49 -19.98
CA GLU A 58 -16.98 -24.14 -18.90
C GLU A 58 -16.99 -23.27 -17.65
N HIS A 59 -18.18 -22.92 -17.16
CA HIS A 59 -18.36 -22.06 -16.00
C HIS A 59 -18.66 -22.84 -14.71
N PRO A 60 -18.23 -22.36 -13.53
CA PRO A 60 -17.42 -21.16 -13.33
C PRO A 60 -15.93 -21.42 -13.63
N CYS A 61 -15.27 -20.44 -14.26
CA CYS A 61 -13.90 -20.57 -14.76
C CYS A 61 -12.90 -19.59 -14.14
N LEU A 62 -13.38 -18.58 -13.40
CA LEU A 62 -12.56 -17.50 -12.85
C LEU A 62 -11.91 -17.87 -11.51
N THR A 63 -12.02 -17.00 -10.51
CA THR A 63 -11.36 -17.13 -9.20
C THR A 63 -11.95 -18.26 -8.36
N ILE A 64 -13.22 -18.62 -8.57
CA ILE A 64 -13.91 -19.76 -7.95
C ILE A 64 -14.12 -20.82 -9.03
N LYS A 65 -13.37 -21.93 -8.94
CA LYS A 65 -13.50 -23.07 -9.86
C LYS A 65 -14.34 -24.19 -9.24
N LYS A 66 -14.66 -25.21 -10.03
CA LYS A 66 -15.40 -26.40 -9.58
C LYS A 66 -14.82 -27.05 -8.31
N GLN A 67 -13.48 -27.12 -8.20
CA GLN A 67 -12.81 -27.66 -7.02
C GLN A 67 -13.00 -26.76 -5.78
N ASP A 68 -12.96 -25.45 -5.96
CA ASP A 68 -13.14 -24.48 -4.88
C ASP A 68 -14.59 -24.52 -4.35
N LEU A 69 -15.59 -24.72 -5.24
CA LEU A 69 -16.98 -24.99 -4.84
C LEU A 69 -17.12 -26.30 -4.05
N ALA A 70 -16.35 -27.33 -4.41
CA ALA A 70 -16.34 -28.58 -3.65
C ALA A 70 -15.75 -28.39 -2.25
N TYR A 71 -14.69 -27.59 -2.12
CA TYR A 71 -14.14 -27.19 -0.81
C TYR A 71 -15.15 -26.38 0.00
N ALA A 72 -15.83 -25.40 -0.59
CA ALA A 72 -16.85 -24.61 0.09
C ALA A 72 -17.96 -25.50 0.68
N ARG A 73 -18.49 -26.44 -0.10
CA ARG A 73 -19.52 -27.39 0.37
C ARG A 73 -19.04 -28.25 1.52
N GLU A 74 -17.82 -28.80 1.42
CA GLU A 74 -17.25 -29.61 2.50
C GLU A 74 -16.96 -28.78 3.75
N ASN A 75 -16.46 -27.55 3.59
CA ASN A 75 -16.24 -26.63 4.69
C ASN A 75 -17.56 -26.25 5.38
N ILE A 76 -18.65 -26.00 4.64
CA ILE A 76 -20.00 -25.74 5.20
C ILE A 76 -20.52 -26.94 5.99
N ASN A 77 -20.26 -28.16 5.50
CA ASN A 77 -20.65 -29.39 6.21
C ASN A 77 -19.85 -29.57 7.52
N ARG A 78 -18.57 -29.18 7.50
CA ARG A 78 -17.62 -29.48 8.58
C ARG A 78 -17.58 -28.42 9.69
N TYR A 79 -17.76 -27.14 9.36
CA TYR A 79 -17.49 -26.05 10.30
C TYR A 79 -18.70 -25.12 10.49
N SER A 80 -18.94 -24.72 11.74
CA SER A 80 -20.01 -23.78 12.08
C SER A 80 -19.82 -22.42 11.41
N TRP A 81 -18.61 -21.86 11.42
CA TRP A 81 -18.32 -20.57 10.79
C TRP A 81 -18.60 -20.56 9.29
N ALA A 82 -18.39 -21.68 8.59
CA ALA A 82 -18.62 -21.78 7.16
C ALA A 82 -20.12 -21.79 6.88
N LYS A 83 -20.88 -22.52 7.71
CA LYS A 83 -22.34 -22.48 7.69
C LYS A 83 -22.89 -21.09 8.03
N ASP A 84 -22.31 -20.41 9.02
CA ASP A 84 -22.70 -19.06 9.42
C ASP A 84 -22.39 -18.04 8.32
N TYR A 85 -21.24 -18.17 7.64
CA TYR A 85 -20.91 -17.36 6.47
C TYR A 85 -21.93 -17.57 5.35
N ALA A 86 -22.20 -18.82 4.96
CA ALA A 86 -23.19 -19.12 3.91
C ALA A 86 -24.58 -18.58 4.26
N THR A 87 -24.99 -18.73 5.53
CA THR A 87 -26.24 -18.18 6.06
C THR A 87 -26.25 -16.65 6.03
N THR A 88 -25.11 -16.01 6.33
CA THR A 88 -24.96 -14.55 6.29
C THR A 88 -25.10 -14.04 4.87
N VAL A 89 -24.36 -14.61 3.91
CA VAL A 89 -24.48 -14.26 2.48
C VAL A 89 -25.93 -14.43 1.99
N GLU A 90 -26.60 -15.51 2.39
CA GLU A 90 -27.99 -15.71 2.01
C GLU A 90 -28.95 -14.69 2.65
N ASN A 91 -28.79 -14.38 3.95
CA ASN A 91 -29.59 -13.36 4.64
C ASN A 91 -29.38 -11.98 4.02
N GLU A 92 -28.15 -11.67 3.63
CA GLU A 92 -27.75 -10.45 2.96
C GLU A 92 -28.36 -10.33 1.56
N ALA A 93 -28.34 -11.40 0.78
CA ALA A 93 -29.08 -11.48 -0.48
C ALA A 93 -30.57 -11.25 -0.23
N ARG A 94 -31.17 -11.95 0.73
CA ARG A 94 -32.60 -11.85 1.07
C ARG A 94 -33.02 -10.44 1.51
N ARG A 95 -32.17 -9.72 2.25
CA ARG A 95 -32.45 -8.38 2.83
C ARG A 95 -32.98 -7.39 1.80
N TYR A 96 -32.41 -7.36 0.60
CA TYR A 96 -32.77 -6.42 -0.46
C TYR A 96 -33.44 -7.08 -1.67
N HIS A 97 -33.67 -8.39 -1.65
CA HIS A 97 -34.16 -9.14 -2.81
C HIS A 97 -35.52 -8.62 -3.30
N HIS A 98 -36.38 -8.27 -2.36
CA HIS A 98 -37.70 -7.70 -2.62
C HIS A 98 -37.68 -6.33 -3.33
N LEU A 99 -36.54 -5.61 -3.31
CA LEU A 99 -36.38 -4.34 -4.04
C LEU A 99 -36.15 -4.57 -5.53
N ILE A 100 -35.65 -5.75 -5.94
CA ILE A 100 -35.27 -6.00 -7.33
C ILE A 100 -36.50 -6.16 -8.22
N ASN A 101 -36.87 -5.05 -8.85
CA ASN A 101 -37.93 -4.94 -9.84
C ASN A 101 -37.54 -3.87 -10.89
N PRO A 102 -38.23 -3.79 -12.05
CA PRO A 102 -37.86 -2.85 -13.11
C PRO A 102 -37.74 -1.38 -12.66
N THR A 103 -38.63 -0.90 -11.78
CA THR A 103 -38.62 0.49 -11.29
C THR A 103 -37.37 0.78 -10.45
N PHE A 104 -37.03 -0.12 -9.52
CA PHE A 104 -35.85 0.02 -8.69
C PHE A 104 -34.56 -0.04 -9.52
N LEU A 105 -34.50 -0.96 -10.48
CA LEU A 105 -33.35 -1.10 -11.39
C LEU A 105 -33.10 0.15 -12.23
N VAL A 106 -34.14 0.81 -12.72
CA VAL A 106 -34.01 2.09 -13.45
C VAL A 106 -33.53 3.23 -12.53
N THR A 107 -33.96 3.24 -11.27
CA THR A 107 -33.58 4.26 -10.28
C THR A 107 -32.14 4.12 -9.80
N MET A 108 -31.66 2.89 -9.68
CA MET A 108 -30.31 2.57 -9.18
C MET A 108 -29.26 2.50 -10.30
N ILE A 109 -29.65 2.05 -11.48
CA ILE A 109 -28.78 1.97 -12.67
C ILE A 109 -29.37 2.92 -13.70
N GLU A 110 -29.03 4.19 -13.58
CA GLU A 110 -29.56 5.27 -14.41
C GLU A 110 -28.93 5.26 -15.83
N GLU A 111 -29.67 5.78 -16.81
CA GLU A 111 -29.13 5.97 -18.17
C GLU A 111 -28.05 7.08 -18.21
N ASN A 112 -28.13 8.04 -17.29
CA ASN A 112 -27.13 9.10 -17.15
C ASN A 112 -25.81 8.52 -16.60
N THR A 113 -24.71 8.97 -17.19
CA THR A 113 -23.36 8.56 -16.82
C THR A 113 -23.13 8.83 -15.32
N PRO A 114 -22.67 7.81 -14.57
CA PRO A 114 -22.20 7.99 -13.20
C PRO A 114 -21.05 9.00 -13.13
N GLY A 115 -20.89 9.66 -11.99
CA GLY A 115 -19.72 10.51 -11.76
C GLY A 115 -18.60 9.79 -11.05
N ASP A 116 -17.71 10.59 -10.48
CA ASP A 116 -16.70 10.09 -9.56
C ASP A 116 -17.16 10.24 -8.11
N PRO A 117 -16.98 9.21 -7.26
CA PRO A 117 -17.31 9.31 -5.84
C PRO A 117 -16.30 10.15 -5.04
N LEU A 118 -15.15 10.50 -5.63
CA LEU A 118 -14.06 11.29 -5.08
C LEU A 118 -14.00 12.68 -5.70
N PHE A 119 -12.95 13.45 -5.36
CA PHE A 119 -12.71 14.83 -5.81
C PHE A 119 -13.95 15.74 -5.66
N THR A 120 -14.80 15.46 -4.66
CA THR A 120 -16.03 16.20 -4.38
C THR A 120 -15.91 16.90 -3.03
N PRO A 121 -15.13 17.98 -2.90
CA PRO A 121 -14.99 18.70 -1.63
C PRO A 121 -16.32 19.37 -1.21
N CYS A 122 -16.58 19.42 0.10
CA CYS A 122 -17.84 19.91 0.64
C CYS A 122 -17.86 21.45 0.82
N PRO A 123 -18.71 22.21 0.09
CA PRO A 123 -18.81 23.67 0.23
C PRO A 123 -19.33 24.10 1.60
N SER A 124 -20.17 23.28 2.24
CA SER A 124 -20.63 23.56 3.59
C SER A 124 -19.52 23.49 4.65
N CYS A 125 -18.51 22.63 4.46
CA CYS A 125 -17.33 22.61 5.33
C CYS A 125 -16.51 23.89 5.17
N ARG A 126 -16.30 24.35 3.92
CA ARG A 126 -15.60 25.61 3.62
C ARG A 126 -16.29 26.80 4.26
N ASP A 127 -17.61 26.96 4.06
CA ASP A 127 -18.40 28.05 4.62
C ASP A 127 -18.38 28.08 6.17
N GLN A 128 -18.22 26.91 6.80
CA GLN A 128 -18.16 26.78 8.26
C GLN A 128 -16.72 26.88 8.82
N GLY A 129 -15.70 27.10 7.98
CA GLY A 129 -14.29 27.11 8.42
C GLY A 129 -13.79 25.75 8.91
N LYS A 130 -14.46 24.65 8.56
CA LYS A 130 -14.07 23.28 8.91
C LYS A 130 -13.02 22.75 7.91
N PRO A 131 -12.17 21.79 8.31
CA PRO A 131 -11.23 21.15 7.40
C PRO A 131 -11.95 20.59 6.16
N VAL A 132 -11.47 20.97 4.98
CA VAL A 132 -11.99 20.48 3.68
C VAL A 132 -11.05 19.39 3.17
N HIS A 133 -11.58 18.20 2.97
CA HIS A 133 -10.85 17.11 2.32
C HIS A 133 -11.06 17.17 0.79
N PRO A 134 -10.03 17.01 -0.06
CA PRO A 134 -10.15 17.09 -1.51
C PRO A 134 -11.17 16.10 -2.10
N HIS A 135 -11.27 14.90 -1.51
CA HIS A 135 -12.22 13.88 -1.95
C HIS A 135 -13.65 14.06 -1.42
N GLY A 136 -13.85 15.01 -0.50
CA GLY A 136 -15.01 15.01 0.38
C GLY A 136 -14.98 13.85 1.38
N LEU A 137 -15.85 13.92 2.39
CA LEU A 137 -16.04 12.86 3.38
C LEU A 137 -17.53 12.63 3.50
N TRP A 138 -18.00 11.54 2.89
CA TRP A 138 -19.40 11.32 2.56
C TRP A 138 -19.96 10.02 3.15
N GLU A 139 -21.25 10.04 3.46
CA GLU A 139 -22.10 8.93 3.89
C GLU A 139 -23.28 8.83 2.91
N TRP A 140 -23.62 7.62 2.46
CA TRP A 140 -24.72 7.32 1.54
C TRP A 140 -25.41 6.01 1.96
N ASN A 141 -26.71 5.86 1.69
CA ASN A 141 -27.46 4.66 2.08
C ASN A 141 -28.47 4.25 0.98
N VAL A 142 -28.60 2.95 0.72
CA VAL A 142 -29.54 2.42 -0.29
C VAL A 142 -31.01 2.74 -0.01
N THR A 143 -31.39 2.94 1.25
CA THR A 143 -32.77 3.30 1.62
C THR A 143 -33.11 4.77 1.34
N ASN A 144 -32.09 5.63 1.22
CA ASN A 144 -32.20 7.03 0.79
C ASN A 144 -31.22 7.27 -0.38
N PRO A 145 -31.44 6.62 -1.53
CA PRO A 145 -30.40 6.46 -2.55
C PRO A 145 -30.09 7.76 -3.30
N ASP A 146 -30.90 8.81 -3.13
CA ASP A 146 -30.76 10.12 -3.78
C ASP A 146 -30.12 11.20 -2.87
N GLU A 147 -29.60 10.81 -1.70
CA GLU A 147 -28.99 11.72 -0.73
C GLU A 147 -27.52 11.39 -0.44
N LEU A 148 -26.69 12.42 -0.34
CA LEU A 148 -25.29 12.34 0.06
C LEU A 148 -25.04 13.23 1.28
N LYS A 149 -24.60 12.64 2.39
CA LYS A 149 -24.44 13.35 3.67
C LYS A 149 -22.96 13.53 4.02
N CYS A 150 -22.54 14.75 4.33
CA CYS A 150 -21.16 15.01 4.76
C CYS A 150 -20.93 14.51 6.20
N THR A 151 -19.90 13.70 6.42
CA THR A 151 -19.60 13.17 7.77
C THR A 151 -19.05 14.24 8.73
N VAL A 152 -18.45 15.31 8.19
CA VAL A 152 -17.86 16.42 8.96
C VAL A 152 -18.90 17.47 9.37
N CYS A 153 -19.66 18.00 8.41
CA CYS A 153 -20.60 19.10 8.65
C CYS A 153 -22.07 18.68 8.68
N ARG A 154 -22.38 17.41 8.38
CA ARG A 154 -23.73 16.84 8.34
C ARG A 154 -24.69 17.44 7.31
N ALA A 155 -24.22 18.33 6.43
CA ALA A 155 -25.01 18.81 5.30
C ALA A 155 -25.35 17.66 4.33
N ILE A 156 -26.58 17.68 3.82
CA ILE A 156 -27.11 16.72 2.85
C ILE A 156 -27.15 17.37 1.47
N PHE A 157 -26.75 16.62 0.44
CA PHE A 157 -26.76 17.02 -0.97
C PHE A 157 -27.66 16.05 -1.77
N PRO A 158 -28.39 16.51 -2.81
CA PRO A 158 -28.45 17.88 -3.33
C PRO A 158 -28.94 18.91 -2.30
N ASN A 159 -28.39 20.12 -2.34
CA ASN A 159 -28.61 21.14 -1.32
C ASN A 159 -29.02 22.48 -1.95
N THR A 160 -30.15 23.06 -1.55
CA THR A 160 -30.64 24.32 -2.12
C THR A 160 -29.73 25.52 -1.84
N ARG A 161 -28.95 25.50 -0.76
CA ARG A 161 -27.93 26.54 -0.47
C ARG A 161 -26.67 26.36 -1.33
N TYR A 162 -26.41 25.15 -1.81
CA TYR A 162 -25.24 24.83 -2.64
C TYR A 162 -25.68 24.15 -3.95
N PRO A 163 -26.44 24.85 -4.81
CA PRO A 163 -27.08 24.24 -5.97
C PRO A 163 -26.06 23.84 -7.06
N GLU A 164 -26.39 22.78 -7.78
CA GLU A 164 -25.70 22.40 -9.02
C GLU A 164 -26.24 23.19 -10.23
N SER A 165 -25.98 24.50 -10.26
CA SER A 165 -26.55 25.40 -11.27
C SER A 165 -25.78 25.45 -12.60
N ILE A 166 -24.58 24.85 -12.67
CA ILE A 166 -23.85 24.68 -13.93
C ILE A 166 -24.31 23.37 -14.55
N THR A 167 -24.86 23.40 -15.76
CA THR A 167 -25.42 22.22 -16.42
C THR A 167 -24.99 22.11 -17.88
N PHE A 168 -24.72 20.88 -18.32
CA PHE A 168 -24.37 20.53 -19.69
C PHE A 168 -25.33 19.46 -20.21
N LYS A 169 -25.70 19.56 -21.49
CA LYS A 169 -26.48 18.54 -22.20
C LYS A 169 -25.60 17.83 -23.21
N THR A 170 -25.46 16.52 -23.08
CA THR A 170 -24.66 15.70 -24.00
C THR A 170 -25.36 15.55 -25.34
N LYS A 171 -24.58 15.37 -26.40
CA LYS A 171 -25.06 15.22 -27.78
C LYS A 171 -24.85 13.81 -28.31
N TRP A 172 -23.84 13.10 -27.82
CA TRP A 172 -23.57 11.73 -28.23
C TRP A 172 -24.51 10.74 -27.54
N GLY A 173 -24.92 9.71 -28.29
CA GLY A 173 -25.82 8.67 -27.80
C GLY A 173 -27.19 9.24 -27.39
N LYS A 174 -27.72 8.76 -26.27
CA LYS A 174 -28.89 9.34 -25.63
C LYS A 174 -28.50 10.63 -24.90
N PRO A 175 -29.20 11.78 -25.09
CA PRO A 175 -28.89 13.01 -24.37
C PRO A 175 -29.01 12.87 -22.85
N GLN A 176 -27.99 13.32 -22.13
CA GLN A 176 -27.85 13.27 -20.67
C GLN A 176 -27.65 14.68 -20.11
N THR A 177 -27.92 14.86 -18.82
CA THR A 177 -27.62 16.13 -18.13
C THR A 177 -26.52 15.90 -17.10
N ILE A 178 -25.43 16.64 -17.23
CA ILE A 178 -24.31 16.65 -16.29
C ILE A 178 -24.30 18.00 -15.56
N SER A 179 -24.32 17.97 -14.23
CA SER A 179 -24.46 19.16 -13.39
C SER A 179 -23.32 19.30 -12.38
N TYR A 180 -22.94 20.54 -12.06
CA TYR A 180 -21.87 20.86 -11.13
C TYR A 180 -22.27 21.99 -10.18
N TYR A 181 -21.70 21.99 -8.98
CA TYR A 181 -21.84 23.07 -8.02
C TYR A 181 -21.49 24.44 -8.64
N GLY A 182 -22.41 25.39 -8.50
CA GLY A 182 -22.31 26.71 -9.13
C GLY A 182 -21.52 27.78 -8.38
N GLY A 183 -21.09 27.54 -7.13
CA GLY A 183 -20.39 28.56 -6.31
C GLY A 183 -18.91 28.71 -6.62
N GLU A 184 -18.08 29.00 -5.61
CA GLU A 184 -16.62 29.11 -5.81
C GLU A 184 -15.96 27.74 -6.02
N THR A 185 -14.92 27.69 -6.86
CA THR A 185 -14.12 26.49 -7.14
C THR A 185 -13.33 26.04 -5.91
N PHE A 186 -12.77 24.83 -5.99
CA PHE A 186 -11.91 24.25 -4.97
C PHE A 186 -10.52 23.98 -5.50
N THR A 187 -9.53 24.14 -4.62
CA THR A 187 -8.21 23.55 -4.85
C THR A 187 -8.25 22.08 -4.44
N ILE A 188 -8.17 21.19 -5.41
CA ILE A 188 -8.12 19.74 -5.26
C ILE A 188 -6.68 19.32 -5.58
N PHE A 189 -5.92 18.98 -4.55
CA PHE A 189 -4.46 18.80 -4.64
C PHE A 189 -3.75 20.08 -5.12
N GLY A 190 -3.25 20.07 -6.36
CA GLY A 190 -2.67 21.24 -7.03
C GLY A 190 -3.60 21.91 -8.04
N TYR A 191 -4.76 21.31 -8.31
CA TYR A 191 -5.72 21.79 -9.29
C TYR A 191 -6.69 22.80 -8.67
N LYS A 192 -6.60 24.07 -9.06
CA LYS A 192 -7.27 25.21 -8.37
C LYS A 192 -8.74 25.42 -8.74
N GLU A 193 -9.20 24.77 -9.81
CA GLU A 193 -10.46 25.09 -10.49
C GLU A 193 -11.48 23.94 -10.40
N GLY A 194 -11.36 23.08 -9.39
CA GLY A 194 -12.24 21.92 -9.17
C GLY A 194 -13.67 22.31 -8.83
N ARG A 195 -14.64 21.61 -9.45
CA ARG A 195 -16.06 21.75 -9.14
C ARG A 195 -16.70 20.39 -8.87
N PRO A 196 -17.23 20.16 -7.65
CA PRO A 196 -17.88 18.91 -7.33
C PRO A 196 -19.21 18.74 -8.11
N SER A 197 -19.50 17.49 -8.47
CA SER A 197 -20.85 17.06 -8.86
C SER A 197 -21.38 16.05 -7.82
N PHE A 198 -22.35 16.46 -7.03
CA PHE A 198 -22.99 15.64 -6.00
C PHE A 198 -23.98 14.64 -6.59
N THR A 199 -24.76 15.03 -7.61
CA THR A 199 -25.70 14.09 -8.25
C THR A 199 -24.95 13.01 -9.03
N ALA A 200 -23.81 13.35 -9.66
CA ALA A 200 -22.98 12.36 -10.32
C ALA A 200 -22.28 11.42 -9.32
N ASN A 201 -21.82 11.94 -8.18
CA ASN A 201 -21.31 11.13 -7.07
C ASN A 201 -22.36 10.12 -6.57
N ILE A 202 -23.61 10.57 -6.35
CA ILE A 202 -24.73 9.71 -5.97
C ILE A 202 -24.94 8.58 -6.98
N ARG A 203 -24.97 8.89 -8.29
CA ARG A 203 -25.10 7.86 -9.34
C ARG A 203 -23.98 6.82 -9.28
N SER A 204 -22.73 7.26 -9.04
CA SER A 204 -21.61 6.33 -8.89
C SER A 204 -21.79 5.38 -7.69
N ARG A 205 -22.25 5.90 -6.55
CA ARG A 205 -22.54 5.07 -5.37
C ARG A 205 -23.66 4.07 -5.61
N LYS A 206 -24.74 4.47 -6.30
CA LYS A 206 -25.80 3.55 -6.71
C LYS A 206 -25.26 2.42 -7.60
N VAL A 207 -24.43 2.73 -8.59
CA VAL A 207 -23.83 1.74 -9.50
C VAL A 207 -22.90 0.79 -8.75
N GLN A 208 -22.05 1.30 -7.87
CA GLN A 208 -21.18 0.48 -7.02
C GLN A 208 -22.00 -0.48 -6.16
N TRP A 209 -23.03 0.04 -5.48
CA TRP A 209 -23.94 -0.78 -4.68
C TRP A 209 -24.58 -1.92 -5.48
N MET A 210 -25.09 -1.58 -6.68
CA MET A 210 -25.76 -2.55 -7.55
C MET A 210 -24.79 -3.63 -8.05
N ALA A 211 -23.54 -3.28 -8.37
CA ALA A 211 -22.52 -4.25 -8.76
C ALA A 211 -22.16 -5.18 -7.58
N ASP A 212 -21.98 -4.64 -6.38
CA ASP A 212 -21.70 -5.41 -5.15
C ASP A 212 -22.86 -6.36 -4.81
N TYR A 213 -24.09 -5.86 -4.90
CA TYR A 213 -25.27 -6.66 -4.65
C TYR A 213 -25.49 -7.73 -5.73
N CYS A 214 -25.15 -7.45 -6.98
CA CYS A 214 -25.14 -8.43 -8.07
C CYS A 214 -24.19 -9.61 -7.76
N HIS A 215 -22.98 -9.32 -7.29
CA HIS A 215 -22.02 -10.33 -6.86
C HIS A 215 -22.56 -11.14 -5.65
N THR A 216 -23.15 -10.45 -4.67
CA THR A 216 -23.76 -11.10 -3.49
C THR A 216 -24.85 -12.09 -3.89
N LEU A 217 -25.73 -11.72 -4.82
CA LEU A 217 -26.79 -12.61 -5.34
C LEU A 217 -26.21 -13.83 -6.05
N ALA A 218 -25.14 -13.64 -6.81
CA ALA A 218 -24.45 -14.74 -7.49
C ALA A 218 -23.80 -15.72 -6.49
N GLU A 219 -23.14 -15.20 -5.45
CA GLU A 219 -22.56 -16.03 -4.39
C GLU A 219 -23.65 -16.78 -3.60
N ALA A 220 -24.73 -16.08 -3.22
CA ALA A 220 -25.87 -16.70 -2.55
C ALA A 220 -26.50 -17.82 -3.39
N TYR A 221 -26.57 -17.66 -4.72
CA TYR A 221 -27.03 -18.71 -5.61
C TYR A 221 -26.14 -19.96 -5.55
N VAL A 222 -24.82 -19.82 -5.69
CA VAL A 222 -23.92 -20.99 -5.72
C VAL A 222 -23.83 -21.71 -4.38
N LEU A 223 -24.04 -21.00 -3.26
CA LEU A 223 -24.05 -21.57 -1.92
C LEU A 223 -25.39 -22.21 -1.53
N SER A 224 -26.53 -21.61 -1.89
CA SER A 224 -27.85 -22.08 -1.49
C SER A 224 -28.57 -22.95 -2.54
N GLY A 225 -28.20 -22.81 -3.81
CA GLY A 225 -28.93 -23.38 -4.95
C GLY A 225 -30.26 -22.67 -5.26
N ASN A 226 -30.59 -21.56 -4.58
CA ASN A 226 -31.86 -20.86 -4.78
C ASN A 226 -31.84 -20.03 -6.08
N THR A 227 -32.52 -20.54 -7.11
CA THR A 227 -32.60 -19.90 -8.45
C THR A 227 -33.18 -18.48 -8.42
N ALA A 228 -33.94 -18.08 -7.39
CA ALA A 228 -34.45 -16.71 -7.27
C ALA A 228 -33.33 -15.66 -7.21
N TYR A 229 -32.18 -15.99 -6.61
CA TYR A 229 -31.03 -15.09 -6.58
C TYR A 229 -30.34 -14.99 -7.95
N ALA A 230 -30.23 -16.10 -8.69
CA ALA A 230 -29.73 -16.08 -10.07
C ALA A 230 -30.65 -15.28 -11.02
N ILE A 231 -31.97 -15.35 -10.83
CA ILE A 231 -32.94 -14.53 -11.59
C ILE A 231 -32.71 -13.04 -11.35
N SER A 232 -32.58 -12.61 -10.10
CA SER A 232 -32.33 -11.19 -9.77
C SER A 232 -30.94 -10.75 -10.24
N CYS A 233 -29.92 -11.59 -10.12
CA CYS A 233 -28.59 -11.35 -10.67
C CYS A 233 -28.66 -11.09 -12.19
N LYS A 234 -29.35 -11.97 -12.94
CA LYS A 234 -29.58 -11.80 -14.38
C LYS A 234 -30.23 -10.45 -14.71
N GLN A 235 -31.26 -10.05 -13.96
CA GLN A 235 -31.96 -8.78 -14.19
C GLN A 235 -31.05 -7.56 -14.00
N ILE A 236 -30.16 -7.60 -13.01
CA ILE A 236 -29.16 -6.55 -12.77
C ILE A 236 -28.14 -6.50 -13.91
N LEU A 237 -27.58 -7.65 -14.31
CA LEU A 237 -26.62 -7.73 -15.43
C LEU A 237 -27.23 -7.22 -16.74
N LEU A 238 -28.48 -7.57 -17.04
CA LEU A 238 -29.19 -7.05 -18.22
C LEU A 238 -29.41 -5.54 -18.15
N ARG A 239 -29.76 -5.00 -16.96
CA ARG A 239 -29.90 -3.55 -16.79
C ARG A 239 -28.58 -2.81 -17.00
N PHE A 240 -27.47 -3.36 -16.51
CA PHE A 240 -26.15 -2.81 -16.79
C PHE A 240 -25.82 -2.88 -18.29
N ALA A 241 -26.08 -4.00 -18.96
CA ALA A 241 -25.91 -4.14 -20.41
C ALA A 241 -26.72 -3.11 -21.22
N ASP A 242 -27.89 -2.68 -20.72
CA ASP A 242 -28.70 -1.64 -21.34
C ASP A 242 -28.13 -0.22 -21.19
N CYS A 243 -27.45 0.05 -20.07
CA CYS A 243 -26.99 1.41 -19.74
C CYS A 243 -25.53 1.65 -20.10
N TYR A 244 -24.67 0.69 -19.78
CA TYR A 244 -23.22 0.81 -19.86
C TYR A 244 -22.72 1.28 -21.23
N PRO A 245 -23.22 0.77 -22.38
CA PRO A 245 -22.80 1.26 -23.70
C PRO A 245 -22.93 2.76 -23.91
N ASN A 246 -23.87 3.43 -23.22
CA ASN A 246 -24.12 4.87 -23.34
C ASN A 246 -23.44 5.71 -22.24
N TRP A 247 -22.78 5.09 -21.26
CA TRP A 247 -22.02 5.81 -20.25
C TRP A 247 -20.70 6.32 -20.83
N LEU A 248 -20.48 7.63 -20.71
CA LEU A 248 -19.32 8.34 -21.25
C LEU A 248 -18.03 8.01 -20.48
N VAL A 249 -16.89 8.18 -21.14
CA VAL A 249 -15.59 8.19 -20.45
C VAL A 249 -15.43 9.53 -19.73
N HIS A 250 -15.06 9.50 -18.46
CA HIS A 250 -14.86 10.69 -17.64
C HIS A 250 -13.71 10.52 -16.64
N VAL A 251 -13.29 11.63 -16.03
CA VAL A 251 -12.24 11.67 -15.02
C VAL A 251 -12.70 12.36 -13.74
N GLY A 252 -12.10 11.98 -12.61
CA GLY A 252 -12.44 12.51 -11.28
C GLY A 252 -12.43 14.04 -11.12
N TYR A 253 -11.75 14.80 -11.99
CA TYR A 253 -11.75 16.26 -11.96
C TYR A 253 -12.99 16.90 -12.62
N GLY A 254 -13.97 16.08 -13.00
CA GLY A 254 -15.27 16.51 -13.47
C GLY A 254 -15.34 16.73 -14.98
N GLU A 255 -14.42 16.18 -15.78
CA GLU A 255 -14.47 16.29 -17.24
C GLU A 255 -15.06 15.01 -17.86
N TYR A 256 -15.88 15.16 -18.91
CA TYR A 256 -16.55 14.06 -19.62
C TYR A 256 -16.31 14.16 -21.13
N ALA A 257 -16.01 13.04 -21.79
CA ALA A 257 -15.93 12.97 -23.24
C ALA A 257 -17.32 12.71 -23.85
N ASP A 258 -17.98 13.74 -24.40
CA ASP A 258 -19.29 13.64 -25.07
C ASP A 258 -19.17 13.04 -26.48
N MET A 259 -18.78 11.77 -26.56
CA MET A 259 -18.56 11.01 -27.79
C MET A 259 -18.57 9.50 -27.52
N ASP A 260 -18.32 8.70 -28.57
CA ASP A 260 -18.20 7.25 -28.46
C ASP A 260 -17.13 6.86 -27.43
N PRO A 261 -17.46 6.10 -26.38
CA PRO A 261 -16.52 5.66 -25.34
C PRO A 261 -15.30 4.94 -25.89
N LYS A 262 -15.40 4.23 -27.02
CA LYS A 262 -14.26 3.56 -27.66
C LYS A 262 -13.30 4.57 -28.29
N VAL A 263 -13.86 5.59 -28.93
CA VAL A 263 -13.09 6.70 -29.50
C VAL A 263 -12.45 7.54 -28.39
N ALA A 264 -13.20 7.82 -27.31
CA ALA A 264 -12.68 8.54 -26.16
C ALA A 264 -11.57 7.74 -25.44
N ALA A 265 -11.74 6.42 -25.32
CA ALA A 265 -10.73 5.53 -24.76
C ALA A 265 -9.43 5.61 -25.56
N GLU A 266 -9.46 5.40 -26.87
CA GLU A 266 -8.24 5.42 -27.71
C GLU A 266 -7.56 6.80 -27.77
N HIS A 267 -8.35 7.87 -27.67
CA HIS A 267 -7.88 9.24 -27.90
C HIS A 267 -8.00 10.13 -26.67
N ILE A 268 -7.89 9.58 -25.45
CA ILE A 268 -8.17 10.30 -24.20
C ILE A 268 -7.36 11.60 -24.02
N ALA A 269 -6.15 11.65 -24.60
CA ALA A 269 -5.25 12.80 -24.58
C ALA A 269 -5.37 13.73 -25.81
N HIS A 270 -6.12 13.31 -26.84
CA HIS A 270 -6.26 14.00 -28.13
C HIS A 270 -7.66 13.76 -28.71
N LEU A 271 -8.70 14.10 -27.94
CA LEU A 271 -10.08 13.85 -28.28
C LEU A 271 -10.45 14.53 -29.61
N PRO A 272 -11.19 13.86 -30.51
CA PRO A 272 -11.57 14.44 -31.81
C PRO A 272 -12.52 15.64 -31.67
N PHE A 273 -13.25 15.73 -30.57
CA PHE A 273 -14.17 16.83 -30.27
C PHE A 273 -13.95 17.34 -28.84
N PRO A 274 -14.37 18.59 -28.54
CA PRO A 274 -14.24 19.16 -27.20
C PRO A 274 -14.93 18.31 -26.12
N GLU A 275 -14.25 18.10 -25.00
CA GLU A 275 -14.81 17.52 -23.78
C GLU A 275 -15.76 18.50 -23.06
N ILE A 276 -16.64 17.96 -22.22
CA ILE A 276 -17.34 18.75 -21.21
C ILE A 276 -16.33 19.10 -20.12
N CYS A 277 -16.17 20.39 -19.87
CA CYS A 277 -15.27 20.91 -18.86
C CYS A 277 -15.97 22.04 -18.08
N PRO A 278 -16.17 21.91 -16.76
CA PRO A 278 -16.91 22.91 -16.00
C PRO A 278 -16.07 24.21 -15.84
N PRO A 279 -16.66 25.40 -16.09
CA PRO A 279 -15.95 26.67 -16.05
C PRO A 279 -15.35 26.94 -14.66
N PRO A 280 -14.25 27.70 -14.53
CA PRO A 280 -13.63 28.55 -15.54
C PRO A 280 -12.78 27.81 -16.57
N ASN A 281 -12.55 26.51 -16.38
CA ASN A 281 -11.85 25.68 -17.35
C ASN A 281 -12.52 25.73 -18.73
N GLN A 282 -11.71 25.56 -19.77
CA GLN A 282 -12.14 25.49 -21.15
C GLN A 282 -11.74 24.13 -21.71
N PRO A 283 -12.57 23.55 -22.61
CA PRO A 283 -12.19 22.34 -23.33
C PRO A 283 -10.88 22.54 -24.08
N ASP A 284 -10.02 21.53 -24.07
CA ASP A 284 -8.78 21.51 -24.84
C ASP A 284 -8.52 20.20 -25.57
N ASN A 285 -9.59 19.42 -25.80
CA ASN A 285 -9.60 18.14 -26.49
C ASN A 285 -8.79 17.07 -25.74
N SER A 286 -8.88 17.06 -24.41
CA SER A 286 -8.21 16.07 -23.56
C SER A 286 -8.92 15.92 -22.22
N LEU A 287 -8.93 14.71 -21.66
CA LEU A 287 -9.26 14.53 -20.24
C LEU A 287 -8.01 14.73 -19.38
N TRP A 288 -8.12 15.56 -18.35
CA TRP A 288 -7.04 16.16 -17.55
C TRP A 288 -6.02 15.17 -16.99
N THR A 289 -6.52 14.07 -16.43
CA THR A 289 -5.68 13.03 -15.79
C THR A 289 -5.42 11.84 -16.70
N GLY A 290 -5.96 11.84 -17.92
CA GLY A 290 -5.96 10.67 -18.79
C GLY A 290 -6.45 9.42 -18.05
N TYR A 291 -5.83 8.28 -18.30
CA TYR A 291 -6.24 6.99 -17.72
C TYR A 291 -6.11 6.91 -16.19
N TRP A 292 -5.25 7.72 -15.56
CA TRP A 292 -4.98 7.63 -14.11
C TRP A 292 -6.23 7.75 -13.23
N SER A 293 -7.22 8.51 -13.69
CA SER A 293 -8.54 8.56 -13.06
C SER A 293 -9.67 8.36 -14.06
N ALA A 294 -9.42 7.77 -15.22
CA ALA A 294 -10.50 7.55 -16.18
C ALA A 294 -11.41 6.41 -15.71
N GLY A 295 -12.69 6.50 -16.07
CA GLY A 295 -13.64 5.40 -15.93
C GLY A 295 -14.97 5.73 -16.58
N ARG A 296 -15.92 4.78 -16.48
CA ARG A 296 -17.29 4.91 -16.97
C ARG A 296 -18.28 4.67 -15.83
N ALA A 297 -18.10 3.59 -15.06
CA ALA A 297 -18.88 3.32 -13.86
C ALA A 297 -18.45 4.19 -12.66
N ALA A 298 -17.18 4.61 -12.64
CA ALA A 298 -16.60 5.58 -11.70
C ALA A 298 -15.56 6.46 -12.43
N GLY A 299 -14.94 7.44 -11.77
CA GLY A 299 -13.91 8.33 -12.36
C GLY A 299 -12.58 8.24 -11.61
N ALA A 300 -12.25 7.01 -11.18
CA ALA A 300 -11.22 6.71 -10.18
C ALA A 300 -9.92 6.15 -10.77
N GLY A 301 -9.94 5.70 -12.03
CA GLY A 301 -8.83 4.95 -12.65
C GLY A 301 -8.84 3.45 -12.32
N LEU A 302 -9.89 2.97 -11.67
CA LEU A 302 -10.09 1.59 -11.21
C LEU A 302 -11.45 1.08 -11.71
N GLU A 303 -11.70 1.18 -13.02
CA GLU A 303 -12.90 0.61 -13.65
C GLU A 303 -13.01 -0.89 -13.36
N SER A 304 -11.86 -1.55 -13.12
CA SER A 304 -11.77 -2.92 -12.63
C SER A 304 -12.64 -3.26 -11.43
N ASP A 305 -12.87 -2.33 -10.49
CA ASP A 305 -13.73 -2.58 -9.32
C ASP A 305 -15.15 -2.97 -9.74
N PHE A 306 -15.73 -2.21 -10.69
CA PHE A 306 -17.03 -2.51 -11.28
C PHE A 306 -16.98 -3.80 -12.10
N VAL A 307 -15.99 -3.92 -13.00
CA VAL A 307 -15.91 -5.02 -13.97
C VAL A 307 -15.75 -6.38 -13.27
N ARG A 308 -14.91 -6.47 -12.22
CA ARG A 308 -14.70 -7.69 -11.44
C ARG A 308 -15.98 -8.24 -10.84
N LYS A 309 -16.85 -7.36 -10.33
CA LYS A 309 -18.12 -7.72 -9.71
C LYS A 309 -19.09 -8.29 -10.74
N VAL A 310 -19.25 -7.61 -11.87
CA VAL A 310 -20.20 -8.06 -12.91
C VAL A 310 -19.72 -9.30 -13.67
N VAL A 311 -18.42 -9.43 -13.97
CA VAL A 311 -17.88 -10.62 -14.66
C VAL A 311 -17.93 -11.85 -13.76
N SER A 312 -17.61 -11.71 -12.46
CA SER A 312 -17.69 -12.82 -11.51
C SER A 312 -19.15 -13.23 -11.26
N ALA A 313 -20.08 -12.27 -11.18
CA ALA A 313 -21.50 -12.57 -11.05
C ALA A 313 -22.06 -13.31 -12.26
N TYR A 314 -21.62 -12.94 -13.48
CA TYR A 314 -21.95 -13.68 -14.70
C TYR A 314 -21.35 -15.09 -14.68
N ASP A 315 -20.05 -15.24 -14.39
CA ASP A 315 -19.35 -16.54 -14.35
C ASP A 315 -20.03 -17.54 -13.40
N LEU A 316 -20.48 -17.08 -12.23
CA LEU A 316 -21.13 -17.92 -11.23
C LEU A 316 -22.58 -18.30 -11.57
N THR A 317 -23.25 -17.57 -12.49
CA THR A 317 -24.69 -17.75 -12.73
C THR A 317 -25.07 -18.04 -14.17
N CYS A 318 -24.22 -17.81 -15.17
CA CYS A 318 -24.57 -17.95 -16.59
C CYS A 318 -24.90 -19.40 -17.00
N ALA A 319 -24.45 -20.39 -16.22
CA ALA A 319 -24.78 -21.80 -16.37
C ALA A 319 -25.96 -22.26 -15.49
N ALA A 320 -26.61 -21.34 -14.75
CA ALA A 320 -27.75 -21.65 -13.90
C ALA A 320 -28.92 -22.21 -14.71
N THR A 321 -29.65 -23.13 -14.08
CA THR A 321 -30.88 -23.72 -14.62
C THR A 321 -32.11 -23.28 -13.82
N LYS A 322 -33.25 -23.23 -14.51
CA LYS A 322 -34.56 -23.15 -13.87
C LYS A 322 -34.85 -24.47 -13.12
N PRO A 323 -35.81 -24.49 -12.18
CA PRO A 323 -36.23 -25.73 -11.51
C PRO A 323 -36.61 -26.86 -12.46
N GLU A 324 -37.11 -26.54 -13.65
CA GLU A 324 -37.50 -27.48 -14.70
C GLU A 324 -36.31 -28.04 -15.51
N GLY A 325 -35.08 -27.58 -15.23
CA GLY A 325 -33.84 -28.05 -15.86
C GLY A 325 -33.40 -27.26 -17.10
N GLU A 326 -34.22 -26.34 -17.60
CA GLU A 326 -33.86 -25.46 -18.72
C GLU A 326 -32.81 -24.40 -18.32
N PRO A 327 -31.97 -23.92 -19.26
CA PRO A 327 -31.10 -22.77 -19.00
C PRO A 327 -31.90 -21.54 -18.53
N LEU A 328 -31.40 -20.87 -17.47
CA LEU A 328 -32.01 -19.65 -16.94
C LEU A 328 -31.79 -18.45 -17.88
N TYR A 329 -30.62 -18.41 -18.52
CA TYR A 329 -30.23 -17.39 -19.48
C TYR A 329 -30.52 -17.91 -20.89
N SER A 330 -31.30 -17.16 -21.65
CA SER A 330 -31.46 -17.40 -23.09
C SER A 330 -30.17 -17.04 -23.85
N PRO A 331 -29.94 -17.59 -25.05
CA PRO A 331 -28.80 -17.22 -25.88
C PRO A 331 -28.69 -15.71 -26.15
N ASP A 332 -29.83 -15.02 -26.35
CA ASP A 332 -29.87 -13.58 -26.61
C ASP A 332 -29.51 -12.75 -25.36
N GLU A 333 -29.98 -13.17 -24.18
CA GLU A 333 -29.59 -12.52 -22.91
C GLU A 333 -28.10 -12.69 -22.64
N LYS A 334 -27.53 -13.88 -22.88
CA LYS A 334 -26.08 -14.11 -22.78
C LYS A 334 -25.32 -13.21 -23.74
N TYR A 335 -25.74 -13.17 -25.01
CA TYR A 335 -25.12 -12.33 -26.03
C TYR A 335 -25.10 -10.85 -25.62
N ARG A 336 -26.22 -10.32 -25.11
CA ARG A 336 -26.30 -8.93 -24.63
C ARG A 336 -25.37 -8.66 -23.45
N ILE A 337 -25.33 -9.53 -22.45
CA ILE A 337 -24.43 -9.35 -21.30
C ILE A 337 -22.96 -9.44 -21.74
N GLU A 338 -22.61 -10.47 -22.52
CA GLU A 338 -21.24 -10.67 -22.98
C GLU A 338 -20.75 -9.52 -23.87
N LYS A 339 -21.59 -9.02 -24.79
CA LYS A 339 -21.24 -7.96 -25.72
C LYS A 339 -21.35 -6.57 -25.11
N ASP A 340 -22.52 -6.22 -24.60
CA ASP A 340 -22.90 -4.84 -24.28
C ASP A 340 -22.50 -4.45 -22.85
N LEU A 341 -22.04 -5.42 -22.03
CA LEU A 341 -21.46 -5.17 -20.71
C LEU A 341 -20.00 -5.65 -20.61
N LEU A 342 -19.75 -6.95 -20.77
CA LEU A 342 -18.43 -7.52 -20.47
C LEU A 342 -17.37 -7.06 -21.48
N LEU A 343 -17.58 -7.29 -22.78
CA LEU A 343 -16.69 -6.81 -23.83
C LEU A 343 -16.64 -5.29 -23.90
N GLU A 344 -17.79 -4.63 -23.82
CA GLU A 344 -17.91 -3.17 -23.85
C GLU A 344 -17.16 -2.47 -22.71
N SER A 345 -16.90 -3.15 -21.58
CA SER A 345 -16.09 -2.61 -20.48
C SER A 345 -14.58 -2.58 -20.76
N THR A 346 -14.09 -3.37 -21.72
CA THR A 346 -12.65 -3.56 -21.96
C THR A 346 -11.94 -2.42 -22.71
N PRO A 347 -12.52 -1.67 -23.67
CA PRO A 347 -11.81 -0.70 -24.50
C PRO A 347 -11.03 0.36 -23.72
N LEU A 348 -11.65 0.93 -22.69
CA LEU A 348 -10.97 1.92 -21.84
C LEU A 348 -9.75 1.32 -21.13
N MET A 349 -9.89 0.10 -20.62
CA MET A 349 -8.86 -0.58 -19.86
C MET A 349 -7.71 -1.09 -20.74
N ILE A 350 -7.96 -1.49 -21.98
CA ILE A 350 -6.90 -1.93 -22.91
C ILE A 350 -6.18 -0.77 -23.60
N SER A 351 -6.77 0.43 -23.58
CA SER A 351 -6.17 1.64 -24.15
C SER A 351 -5.10 2.26 -23.22
N ASP A 352 -5.18 1.98 -21.91
CA ASP A 352 -4.06 2.19 -21.00
C ASP A 352 -3.09 1.02 -21.14
N THR A 353 -1.84 1.28 -21.50
CA THR A 353 -0.80 0.23 -21.58
C THR A 353 0.31 0.44 -20.55
N VAL A 354 0.18 1.44 -19.67
CA VAL A 354 1.18 1.78 -18.65
C VAL A 354 1.08 0.78 -17.50
N ILE A 355 2.20 0.49 -16.82
CA ILE A 355 2.22 -0.34 -15.61
C ILE A 355 2.37 0.55 -14.36
N ASN A 356 1.33 0.59 -13.52
CA ASN A 356 1.29 1.31 -12.25
C ASN A 356 0.29 0.66 -11.27
N ASN A 357 0.20 1.17 -10.03
CA ASN A 357 -0.65 0.61 -8.97
C ASN A 357 -2.17 0.59 -9.26
N LYS A 358 -2.65 1.26 -10.32
CA LYS A 358 -4.06 1.22 -10.77
C LYS A 358 -4.25 0.45 -12.06
N SER A 359 -3.47 0.73 -13.09
CA SER A 359 -3.65 0.19 -14.44
C SER A 359 -3.56 -1.35 -14.46
N VAL A 360 -2.69 -1.93 -13.63
CA VAL A 360 -2.56 -3.39 -13.51
C VAL A 360 -3.86 -4.05 -13.05
N SER A 361 -4.67 -3.37 -12.23
CA SER A 361 -5.98 -3.84 -11.81
C SER A 361 -6.97 -3.87 -12.98
N ASN A 362 -6.93 -2.85 -13.84
CA ASN A 362 -7.73 -2.80 -15.07
C ASN A 362 -7.32 -3.91 -16.05
N HIS A 363 -6.02 -4.14 -16.25
CA HIS A 363 -5.54 -5.21 -17.13
C HIS A 363 -5.89 -6.61 -16.60
N SER A 364 -5.87 -6.80 -15.28
CA SER A 364 -6.34 -8.02 -14.63
C SER A 364 -7.84 -8.24 -14.82
N ALA A 365 -8.67 -7.21 -14.70
CA ALA A 365 -10.10 -7.32 -15.00
C ALA A 365 -10.37 -7.67 -16.47
N VAL A 366 -9.57 -7.12 -17.42
CA VAL A 366 -9.61 -7.51 -18.83
C VAL A 366 -9.29 -9.00 -19.01
N ALA A 367 -8.28 -9.52 -18.29
CA ALA A 367 -7.93 -10.94 -18.32
C ALA A 367 -9.11 -11.81 -17.87
N LEU A 368 -9.80 -11.42 -16.79
CA LEU A 368 -10.97 -12.13 -16.28
C LEU A 368 -12.13 -12.10 -17.28
N VAL A 369 -12.42 -10.95 -17.91
CA VAL A 369 -13.42 -10.88 -18.99
C VAL A 369 -13.05 -11.85 -20.10
N GLY A 370 -11.80 -11.83 -20.55
CA GLY A 370 -11.29 -12.76 -21.57
C GLY A 370 -11.45 -14.23 -21.20
N MET A 371 -11.13 -14.62 -19.96
CA MET A 371 -11.31 -15.99 -19.47
C MET A 371 -12.79 -16.39 -19.45
N CYS A 372 -13.65 -15.49 -18.95
CA CYS A 372 -15.08 -15.73 -18.80
C CYS A 372 -15.77 -15.98 -20.14
N ILE A 373 -15.48 -15.17 -21.16
CA ILE A 373 -16.20 -15.25 -22.44
C ILE A 373 -15.38 -15.95 -23.54
N GLY A 374 -14.21 -16.48 -23.22
CA GLY A 374 -13.36 -17.19 -24.17
C GLY A 374 -12.74 -16.29 -25.23
N HIS A 375 -12.16 -15.15 -24.83
CA HIS A 375 -11.40 -14.25 -25.72
C HIS A 375 -9.90 -14.31 -25.38
N PRO A 376 -9.09 -15.16 -26.06
CA PRO A 376 -7.70 -15.41 -25.68
C PRO A 376 -6.77 -14.20 -25.79
N GLY A 377 -7.05 -13.28 -26.73
CA GLY A 377 -6.33 -12.00 -26.85
C GLY A 377 -6.39 -11.14 -25.59
N LEU A 378 -7.56 -11.01 -24.95
CA LEU A 378 -7.73 -10.24 -23.71
C LEU A 378 -6.96 -10.88 -22.54
N ILE A 379 -6.91 -12.22 -22.51
CA ILE A 379 -6.16 -12.97 -21.50
C ILE A 379 -4.67 -12.70 -21.66
N ARG A 380 -4.14 -12.81 -22.88
CA ARG A 380 -2.73 -12.52 -23.18
C ARG A 380 -2.36 -11.07 -22.87
N PHE A 381 -3.25 -10.12 -23.13
CA PHE A 381 -3.06 -8.72 -22.72
C PHE A 381 -2.86 -8.60 -21.21
N GLY A 382 -3.77 -9.19 -20.42
CA GLY A 382 -3.67 -9.21 -18.97
C GLY A 382 -2.45 -9.97 -18.44
N LEU A 383 -2.10 -11.11 -19.04
CA LEU A 383 -0.90 -11.89 -18.68
C LEU A 383 0.41 -11.14 -18.98
N ASN A 384 0.45 -10.43 -20.10
CA ASN A 384 1.59 -9.57 -20.41
C ASN A 384 1.75 -8.46 -19.36
N SER A 385 0.65 -7.81 -18.96
CA SER A 385 0.69 -6.84 -17.86
C SER A 385 1.10 -7.49 -16.54
N PHE A 386 0.58 -8.67 -16.22
CA PHE A 386 0.93 -9.40 -14.99
C PHE A 386 2.44 -9.65 -14.93
N ASN A 387 3.02 -10.19 -16.01
CA ASN A 387 4.45 -10.47 -16.10
C ASN A 387 5.28 -9.18 -15.98
N GLN A 388 4.91 -8.12 -16.70
CA GLN A 388 5.59 -6.82 -16.57
C GLN A 388 5.50 -6.24 -15.15
N THR A 389 4.41 -6.53 -14.43
CA THR A 389 4.25 -6.09 -13.04
C THR A 389 5.19 -6.85 -12.11
N VAL A 390 5.17 -8.20 -12.15
CA VAL A 390 6.01 -9.03 -11.26
C VAL A 390 7.49 -8.99 -11.61
N ASP A 391 7.84 -8.71 -12.86
CA ASP A 391 9.23 -8.70 -13.34
C ASP A 391 9.81 -7.28 -13.51
N GLY A 392 8.97 -6.24 -13.56
CA GLY A 392 9.39 -4.88 -13.90
C GLY A 392 8.87 -3.76 -13.00
N TRP A 393 7.77 -3.94 -12.26
CA TRP A 393 7.31 -2.98 -11.26
C TRP A 393 7.77 -3.36 -9.84
N TYR A 394 7.61 -4.63 -9.46
CA TYR A 394 8.34 -5.18 -8.32
C TYR A 394 9.82 -5.30 -8.66
N LEU A 395 10.67 -5.19 -7.65
CA LEU A 395 12.11 -5.34 -7.83
C LEU A 395 12.45 -6.83 -8.10
N PRO A 396 13.62 -7.14 -8.71
CA PRO A 396 14.01 -8.52 -9.04
C PRO A 396 13.99 -9.55 -7.89
N ASP A 397 14.06 -9.07 -6.64
CA ASP A 397 13.97 -9.86 -5.41
C ASP A 397 12.53 -9.98 -4.86
N GLY A 398 11.54 -9.49 -5.58
CA GLY A 398 10.10 -9.53 -5.25
C GLY A 398 9.61 -8.38 -4.38
N THR A 399 10.51 -7.52 -3.87
CA THR A 399 10.13 -6.41 -3.01
C THR A 399 9.42 -5.30 -3.78
N SER A 400 8.57 -4.52 -3.09
CA SER A 400 7.94 -3.34 -3.69
C SER A 400 8.98 -2.26 -3.95
N SER A 401 8.90 -1.64 -5.13
CA SER A 401 9.72 -0.49 -5.50
C SER A 401 9.27 0.83 -4.84
N GLU A 402 8.10 0.87 -4.19
CA GLU A 402 7.50 2.08 -3.61
C GLU A 402 7.40 1.98 -2.08
N SER A 403 6.51 1.14 -1.55
CA SER A 403 6.31 0.97 -0.11
C SER A 403 5.53 -0.33 0.16
N PRO A 404 5.54 -0.88 1.38
CA PRO A 404 4.64 -1.95 1.77
C PRO A 404 3.17 -1.70 1.40
N PHE A 405 2.65 -0.50 1.67
CA PHE A 405 1.24 -0.17 1.36
C PHE A 405 0.94 -0.18 -0.13
N TYR A 406 1.74 0.51 -0.95
CA TYR A 406 1.54 0.54 -2.40
C TYR A 406 1.88 -0.80 -3.06
N GLY A 407 2.83 -1.54 -2.51
CA GLY A 407 3.12 -2.91 -2.89
C GLY A 407 1.90 -3.81 -2.70
N LEU A 408 1.21 -3.72 -1.57
CA LEU A 408 -0.01 -4.50 -1.31
C LEU A 408 -1.18 -4.02 -2.19
N MET A 409 -1.28 -2.71 -2.45
CA MET A 409 -2.26 -2.17 -3.40
C MET A 409 -2.09 -2.78 -4.80
N THR A 410 -0.85 -2.83 -5.31
CA THR A 410 -0.51 -3.48 -6.58
C THR A 410 -0.78 -4.98 -6.54
N LEU A 411 -0.46 -5.65 -5.42
CA LEU A 411 -0.74 -7.09 -5.21
C LEU A 411 -2.25 -7.37 -5.29
N GLY A 412 -3.07 -6.50 -4.69
CA GLY A 412 -4.53 -6.49 -4.80
C GLY A 412 -5.05 -6.30 -6.20
N GLY A 413 -4.33 -5.53 -7.02
CA GLY A 413 -4.61 -5.37 -8.44
C GLY A 413 -4.51 -6.67 -9.23
N ILE A 414 -3.60 -7.58 -8.88
CA ILE A 414 -3.22 -8.70 -9.76
C ILE A 414 -3.54 -10.11 -9.25
N TRP A 415 -3.91 -10.27 -7.97
CA TRP A 415 -4.07 -11.61 -7.35
C TRP A 415 -5.12 -12.49 -8.04
N ASP A 416 -6.20 -11.89 -8.51
CA ASP A 416 -7.34 -12.59 -9.09
C ASP A 416 -7.01 -13.14 -10.47
N THR A 417 -6.09 -12.52 -11.21
CA THR A 417 -5.55 -13.08 -12.46
C THR A 417 -4.74 -14.34 -12.17
N ALA A 418 -3.86 -14.31 -11.15
CA ALA A 418 -3.12 -15.49 -10.73
C ALA A 418 -4.05 -16.61 -10.24
N GLN A 419 -5.10 -16.25 -9.52
CA GLN A 419 -6.12 -17.19 -9.08
C GLN A 419 -6.89 -17.76 -10.29
N ALA A 420 -7.53 -16.94 -11.12
CA ALA A 420 -8.31 -17.41 -12.27
C ALA A 420 -7.47 -18.23 -13.27
N ALA A 421 -6.18 -17.91 -13.42
CA ALA A 421 -5.26 -18.62 -14.30
C ALA A 421 -4.99 -20.09 -13.90
N ARG A 422 -5.25 -20.53 -12.66
CA ARG A 422 -4.92 -21.90 -12.22
C ARG A 422 -5.54 -22.97 -13.14
N GLY A 423 -4.69 -23.70 -13.86
CA GLY A 423 -5.09 -24.75 -14.79
C GLY A 423 -5.77 -24.22 -16.06
N TYR A 424 -5.63 -22.93 -16.38
CA TYR A 424 -6.19 -22.35 -17.58
C TYR A 424 -5.53 -22.96 -18.83
N ASN A 425 -6.35 -23.18 -19.85
CA ASN A 425 -5.93 -23.55 -21.20
C ASN A 425 -6.63 -22.61 -22.19
N ASP A 426 -5.96 -22.22 -23.26
CA ASP A 426 -6.65 -21.53 -24.36
C ASP A 426 -7.82 -22.41 -24.87
N PRO A 427 -8.93 -21.82 -25.35
CA PRO A 427 -10.05 -22.58 -25.89
C PRO A 427 -9.61 -23.55 -26.99
N GLU A 428 -10.26 -24.72 -27.06
CA GLU A 428 -9.93 -25.73 -28.06
C GLU A 428 -10.00 -25.15 -29.48
N GLY A 429 -8.92 -25.35 -30.26
CA GLY A 429 -8.79 -24.86 -31.63
C GLY A 429 -8.24 -23.45 -31.77
N TYR A 430 -8.02 -22.71 -30.67
CA TYR A 430 -7.27 -21.46 -30.72
C TYR A 430 -5.76 -21.72 -30.82
N LYS A 431 -5.08 -20.90 -31.63
CA LYS A 431 -3.63 -20.75 -31.67
C LYS A 431 -3.34 -19.26 -31.82
N ASP A 432 -2.32 -18.77 -31.14
CA ASP A 432 -1.90 -17.38 -31.34
C ASP A 432 -1.14 -17.19 -32.67
N GLU A 433 -0.69 -15.96 -32.92
CA GLU A 433 0.03 -15.59 -34.14
C GLU A 433 1.32 -16.40 -34.38
N LYS A 434 1.90 -16.99 -33.33
CA LYS A 434 3.08 -17.85 -33.40
C LYS A 434 2.74 -19.34 -33.58
N GLY A 435 1.45 -19.67 -33.53
CA GLY A 435 0.97 -21.04 -33.53
C GLY A 435 0.97 -21.70 -32.15
N ASP A 436 1.26 -20.94 -31.09
CA ASP A 436 1.36 -21.42 -29.72
C ASP A 436 0.00 -21.40 -29.01
N ARG A 437 -0.08 -22.19 -27.93
CA ARG A 437 -1.26 -22.33 -27.08
C ARG A 437 -0.81 -22.31 -25.61
N LEU A 438 -1.55 -21.60 -24.76
CA LEU A 438 -1.38 -21.69 -23.32
C LEU A 438 -2.03 -22.99 -22.81
N GLU A 439 -1.27 -23.77 -22.07
CA GLU A 439 -1.74 -25.02 -21.47
C GLU A 439 -1.35 -25.10 -19.99
N THR A 440 -2.30 -25.49 -19.15
CA THR A 440 -2.12 -25.74 -17.71
C THR A 440 -1.41 -24.59 -16.97
N LEU A 441 -1.80 -23.34 -17.24
CA LEU A 441 -1.16 -22.16 -16.68
C LEU A 441 -1.20 -22.15 -15.13
N ASN A 442 -0.12 -21.75 -14.47
CA ASN A 442 -0.10 -21.51 -13.03
C ASN A 442 0.83 -20.37 -12.65
N LEU A 443 0.30 -19.15 -12.57
CA LEU A 443 1.12 -17.96 -12.31
C LEU A 443 1.85 -17.98 -10.95
N TYR A 444 1.36 -18.74 -9.97
CA TYR A 444 2.07 -18.91 -8.69
C TYR A 444 3.40 -19.67 -8.83
N LYS A 445 3.52 -20.54 -9.84
CA LYS A 445 4.67 -21.42 -10.05
C LYS A 445 5.51 -21.02 -11.25
N ASP A 446 4.87 -20.46 -12.27
CA ASP A 446 5.47 -20.21 -13.58
C ASP A 446 6.02 -18.77 -13.73
N THR A 447 5.90 -17.93 -12.68
CA THR A 447 6.35 -16.53 -12.69
C THR A 447 7.07 -16.14 -11.40
N ASN A 448 7.61 -14.92 -11.34
CA ASN A 448 8.21 -14.35 -10.13
C ASN A 448 7.19 -13.98 -9.03
N TYR A 449 5.90 -14.24 -9.22
CA TYR A 449 4.86 -13.95 -8.23
C TYR A 449 5.13 -14.60 -6.86
N ASN A 450 5.78 -15.77 -6.83
CA ASN A 450 6.19 -16.40 -5.57
C ASN A 450 7.19 -15.57 -4.75
N LYS A 451 8.12 -14.85 -5.41
CA LYS A 451 9.09 -13.98 -4.75
C LYS A 451 8.41 -12.76 -4.18
N VAL A 452 7.40 -12.22 -4.86
CA VAL A 452 6.59 -11.11 -4.37
C VAL A 452 5.89 -11.49 -3.06
N LEU A 453 5.22 -12.65 -3.03
CA LEU A 453 4.56 -13.16 -1.82
C LEU A 453 5.56 -13.45 -0.68
N ASP A 454 6.72 -14.03 -1.01
CA ASP A 454 7.79 -14.31 -0.04
C ASP A 454 8.41 -13.01 0.52
N ALA A 455 8.57 -11.97 -0.30
CA ALA A 455 9.03 -10.65 0.14
C ALA A 455 8.04 -10.01 1.12
N PHE A 456 6.72 -10.10 0.86
CA PHE A 456 5.71 -9.62 1.80
C PHE A 456 5.73 -10.40 3.11
N PHE A 457 5.93 -11.71 3.10
CA PHE A 457 6.12 -12.51 4.32
C PHE A 457 7.36 -12.06 5.11
N LYS A 458 8.52 -11.97 4.45
CA LYS A 458 9.80 -11.61 5.09
C LYS A 458 9.86 -10.15 5.56
N GLY A 459 9.02 -9.27 5.03
CA GLY A 459 8.93 -7.86 5.45
C GLY A 459 8.17 -7.62 6.76
N LEU A 460 7.47 -8.63 7.30
CA LEU A 460 6.71 -8.49 8.54
C LEU A 460 7.63 -8.26 9.75
N GLN A 461 7.21 -7.42 10.69
CA GLN A 461 7.84 -7.31 12.01
C GLN A 461 7.12 -8.23 13.02
N GLY A 462 7.59 -8.28 14.27
CA GLY A 462 7.14 -9.28 15.25
C GLY A 462 5.64 -9.33 15.54
N ASN A 463 4.94 -8.20 15.40
CA ASN A 463 3.48 -8.09 15.54
C ASN A 463 2.71 -8.20 14.22
N LEU A 464 3.36 -8.70 13.17
CA LEU A 464 2.78 -8.96 11.85
C LEU A 464 2.26 -7.71 11.12
N LYS A 465 2.79 -6.54 11.50
CA LYS A 465 2.68 -5.30 10.73
C LYS A 465 3.95 -5.06 9.92
N TYR A 466 3.88 -4.17 8.95
CA TYR A 466 5.07 -3.62 8.32
C TYR A 466 5.58 -2.41 9.12
N ALA A 467 6.90 -2.22 9.14
CA ALA A 467 7.46 -0.95 9.59
C ALA A 467 6.99 0.17 8.64
N PRO A 468 6.61 1.35 9.15
CA PRO A 468 6.01 2.41 8.35
C PRO A 468 7.04 3.25 7.59
N TYR A 469 7.95 2.59 6.84
CA TYR A 469 8.90 3.28 5.96
C TYR A 469 8.23 3.65 4.64
N ALA A 470 8.74 4.72 4.01
CA ALA A 470 8.14 5.32 2.82
C ALA A 470 6.66 5.67 3.06
N ASP A 471 5.87 5.86 2.00
CA ASP A 471 4.43 6.05 2.13
C ASP A 471 3.72 4.74 2.53
N SER A 472 3.88 4.33 3.80
CA SER A 472 3.14 3.24 4.45
C SER A 472 2.46 3.71 5.74
N PHE A 473 1.24 3.24 5.97
CA PHE A 473 0.56 3.46 7.25
C PHE A 473 1.14 2.55 8.33
N ARG A 474 1.00 2.97 9.59
CA ARG A 474 1.52 2.25 10.76
C ARG A 474 0.79 0.94 11.06
N ASP A 475 -0.40 0.78 10.51
CA ASP A 475 -1.26 -0.37 10.63
C ASP A 475 -1.29 -1.22 9.36
N THR A 476 -0.41 -0.96 8.39
CA THR A 476 -0.24 -1.81 7.20
C THR A 476 0.11 -3.23 7.64
N THR A 477 -0.68 -4.22 7.21
CA THR A 477 -0.50 -5.66 7.48
C THR A 477 -0.62 -6.46 6.20
N LEU A 478 -0.04 -7.67 6.18
CA LEU A 478 -0.36 -8.65 5.15
C LEU A 478 -1.77 -9.19 5.42
N ALA A 479 -2.72 -8.92 4.53
CA ALA A 479 -4.09 -9.39 4.71
C ALA A 479 -4.13 -10.92 4.80
N VAL A 480 -4.88 -11.46 5.76
CA VAL A 480 -4.99 -12.92 5.96
C VAL A 480 -5.54 -13.65 4.74
N SER A 481 -6.32 -12.98 3.89
CA SER A 481 -6.78 -13.48 2.59
C SER A 481 -5.61 -13.87 1.67
N TYR A 482 -4.50 -13.11 1.65
CA TYR A 482 -3.31 -13.50 0.91
C TYR A 482 -2.61 -14.69 1.53
N VAL A 483 -2.59 -14.77 2.86
CA VAL A 483 -1.97 -15.91 3.56
C VAL A 483 -2.74 -17.21 3.28
N GLU A 484 -4.07 -17.16 3.18
CA GLU A 484 -4.89 -18.28 2.69
C GLU A 484 -4.48 -18.72 1.27
N LEU A 485 -4.32 -17.77 0.35
CA LEU A 485 -3.84 -18.09 -1.01
C LEU A 485 -2.42 -18.66 -1.01
N MET A 486 -1.54 -18.12 -0.17
CA MET A 486 -0.15 -18.60 -0.04
C MET A 486 -0.11 -20.04 0.46
N VAL A 487 -0.90 -20.38 1.48
CA VAL A 487 -1.01 -21.75 1.99
C VAL A 487 -1.64 -22.69 0.96
N ALA A 488 -2.68 -22.23 0.26
CA ALA A 488 -3.37 -23.04 -0.75
C ALA A 488 -2.46 -23.36 -1.97
N ASN A 489 -1.60 -22.42 -2.38
CA ASN A 489 -0.78 -22.55 -3.58
C ASN A 489 0.67 -23.00 -3.32
N PHE A 490 1.17 -22.84 -2.08
CA PHE A 490 2.49 -23.28 -1.63
C PHE A 490 2.41 -24.12 -0.34
N PRO A 491 1.69 -25.26 -0.34
CA PRO A 491 1.52 -26.09 0.85
C PRO A 491 2.85 -26.66 1.41
N GLU A 492 3.92 -26.64 0.61
CA GLU A 492 5.27 -27.03 1.02
C GLU A 492 5.97 -25.98 1.91
N ARG A 493 5.51 -24.71 1.89
CA ARG A 493 6.04 -23.61 2.70
C ARG A 493 5.37 -23.59 4.07
N LYS A 494 5.89 -24.38 5.01
CA LYS A 494 5.33 -24.54 6.36
C LYS A 494 5.25 -23.23 7.13
N GLU A 495 6.14 -22.29 6.85
CA GLU A 495 6.16 -20.94 7.42
C GLU A 495 4.90 -20.12 7.09
N TYR A 496 4.32 -20.28 5.89
CA TYR A 496 3.06 -19.65 5.53
C TYR A 496 1.89 -20.24 6.33
N PHE A 497 1.94 -21.55 6.58
CA PHE A 497 0.96 -22.23 7.42
C PHE A 497 1.06 -21.80 8.89
N SER A 498 2.29 -21.65 9.42
CA SER A 498 2.51 -21.06 10.75
C SER A 498 1.98 -19.63 10.84
N LEU A 499 2.16 -18.81 9.79
CA LEU A 499 1.59 -17.47 9.74
C LEU A 499 0.06 -17.49 9.72
N LEU A 500 -0.55 -18.40 8.95
CA LEU A 500 -2.00 -18.54 8.91
C LEU A 500 -2.56 -18.85 10.29
N LYS A 501 -1.96 -19.81 11.02
CA LYS A 501 -2.35 -20.13 12.41
C LYS A 501 -2.18 -18.96 13.35
N GLU A 502 -1.08 -18.21 13.26
CA GLU A 502 -0.89 -17.03 14.09
C GLU A 502 -1.99 -15.97 13.87
N LEU A 503 -2.43 -15.78 12.62
CA LEU A 503 -3.48 -14.81 12.25
C LEU A 503 -4.91 -15.31 12.55
N CYS A 504 -5.12 -16.62 12.61
CA CYS A 504 -6.44 -17.24 12.79
C CYS A 504 -6.66 -17.87 14.17
N GLY A 505 -5.62 -18.00 14.99
CA GLY A 505 -5.59 -18.88 16.16
C GLY A 505 -5.07 -20.29 15.83
N GLU A 506 -4.62 -21.01 16.87
CA GLU A 506 -4.14 -22.40 16.76
C GLU A 506 -5.20 -23.37 16.21
N ASP A 507 -6.48 -23.06 16.42
CA ASP A 507 -7.60 -23.83 15.90
C ASP A 507 -8.10 -23.24 14.59
N LEU A 508 -7.74 -23.85 13.45
CA LEU A 508 -8.27 -23.46 12.13
C LEU A 508 -9.70 -23.97 11.87
N ALA A 509 -10.38 -24.53 12.88
CA ALA A 509 -11.82 -24.76 12.85
C ALA A 509 -12.65 -23.47 12.98
N ILE A 510 -12.02 -22.29 13.01
CA ILE A 510 -12.64 -20.95 12.84
C ILE A 510 -12.14 -20.28 11.54
N HIS A 511 -12.94 -19.36 10.97
CA HIS A 511 -12.52 -18.60 9.79
C HIS A 511 -11.34 -17.68 10.11
N SER A 512 -10.55 -17.34 9.09
CA SER A 512 -9.52 -16.30 9.22
C SER A 512 -10.07 -14.99 9.79
N GLY A 513 -9.28 -14.17 10.48
CA GLY A 513 -9.77 -12.88 11.02
C GLY A 513 -10.58 -12.93 12.33
N SER A 514 -10.82 -14.11 12.90
CA SER A 514 -11.62 -14.30 14.12
C SER A 514 -10.88 -14.05 15.45
N VAL A 515 -9.55 -14.20 15.50
CA VAL A 515 -8.75 -14.09 16.75
C VAL A 515 -8.24 -12.68 17.04
N ASN A 516 -8.10 -11.83 16.01
CA ASN A 516 -7.80 -10.41 16.17
C ASN A 516 -9.10 -9.60 16.31
N SER A 517 -9.78 -9.74 17.45
CA SER A 517 -11.04 -9.05 17.79
C SER A 517 -10.97 -7.50 17.86
N ASN A 518 -9.81 -6.89 17.60
CA ASN A 518 -9.72 -5.45 17.30
C ASN A 518 -10.05 -5.13 15.83
N LEU A 519 -10.02 -6.11 14.92
CA LEU A 519 -10.46 -5.97 13.53
C LEU A 519 -11.98 -6.22 13.38
N SER A 520 -12.61 -6.93 14.32
CA SER A 520 -14.03 -7.31 14.24
C SER A 520 -15.04 -6.20 14.59
N LYS A 521 -14.56 -5.03 15.04
CA LYS A 521 -15.43 -3.86 15.25
C LYS A 521 -15.66 -3.03 14.00
N GLU A 522 -14.80 -3.11 12.99
CA GLU A 522 -14.97 -2.33 11.75
C GLU A 522 -15.81 -3.05 10.68
N GLU A 523 -15.90 -4.38 10.72
CA GLU A 523 -16.70 -5.14 9.73
C GLU A 523 -18.14 -5.43 10.16
N LYS A 524 -18.62 -4.80 11.24
CA LYS A 524 -20.06 -4.81 11.51
C LYS A 524 -20.73 -3.70 10.68
N ASP A 525 -21.34 -4.14 9.58
CA ASP A 525 -22.46 -3.48 8.88
C ASP A 525 -22.17 -2.51 7.72
N ASP A 526 -21.00 -2.56 7.08
CA ASP A 526 -20.80 -1.77 5.84
C ASP A 526 -20.00 -2.56 4.79
N ARG A 527 -20.70 -3.31 3.92
CA ARG A 527 -20.14 -3.75 2.64
C ARG A 527 -19.91 -2.50 1.81
N SER A 528 -18.71 -1.96 2.01
CA SER A 528 -18.35 -0.60 1.72
C SER A 528 -18.55 -0.24 0.26
N LEU A 529 -19.41 0.75 0.03
CA LEU A 529 -19.41 1.60 -1.14
C LEU A 529 -18.09 2.35 -1.20
N LEU A 530 -17.05 1.73 -1.78
CA LEU A 530 -15.74 2.33 -1.95
C LEU A 530 -15.29 3.18 -0.74
N ILE A 531 -14.92 2.52 0.37
CA ILE A 531 -14.27 3.23 1.49
C ILE A 531 -12.94 3.78 0.99
N LEU A 532 -12.71 5.06 1.28
CA LEU A 532 -11.44 5.73 1.01
C LEU A 532 -10.44 5.54 2.16
N PRO A 533 -9.14 5.37 1.85
CA PRO A 533 -8.58 5.11 0.51
C PRO A 533 -9.04 3.75 -0.02
N TYR A 534 -9.11 3.60 -1.35
CA TYR A 534 -9.31 2.31 -2.04
C TYR A 534 -8.45 1.24 -1.37
N ASP A 535 -9.04 0.34 -0.58
CA ASP A 535 -8.24 -0.66 0.12
C ASP A 535 -7.99 -1.88 -0.77
N LEU A 536 -7.31 -1.67 -1.91
CA LEU A 536 -6.77 -2.81 -2.69
C LEU A 536 -5.71 -3.57 -1.89
N SER A 537 -5.20 -3.02 -0.78
CA SER A 537 -4.25 -3.74 0.08
C SER A 537 -4.87 -4.94 0.79
N LYS A 538 -6.21 -5.07 0.78
CA LYS A 538 -6.95 -6.17 1.37
C LYS A 538 -7.99 -6.73 0.38
N PRO A 539 -7.82 -7.94 -0.14
CA PRO A 539 -8.87 -8.63 -0.88
C PRO A 539 -10.11 -8.78 0.02
N ALA A 540 -11.29 -8.44 -0.50
CA ALA A 540 -12.53 -8.40 0.28
C ALA A 540 -12.87 -9.77 0.89
N GLY A 541 -13.23 -9.77 2.19
CA GLY A 541 -13.82 -10.91 2.91
C GLY A 541 -12.89 -12.08 3.19
N TYR A 542 -12.08 -12.03 4.25
CA TYR A 542 -11.20 -13.16 4.62
C TYR A 542 -11.94 -14.50 4.80
N ALA A 543 -13.22 -14.47 5.20
CA ALA A 543 -14.04 -15.67 5.37
C ALA A 543 -14.37 -16.33 4.02
N THR A 544 -14.48 -15.55 2.93
CA THR A 544 -14.69 -16.10 1.58
C THR A 544 -13.45 -16.88 1.11
N PHE A 545 -12.25 -16.37 1.42
CA PHE A 545 -11.00 -17.06 1.11
C PHE A 545 -10.86 -18.36 1.88
N SER A 546 -11.17 -18.35 3.19
CA SER A 546 -11.23 -19.58 3.99
C SER A 546 -12.25 -20.56 3.44
N LEU A 547 -13.43 -20.09 3.01
CA LEU A 547 -14.49 -20.95 2.51
C LEU A 547 -14.08 -21.68 1.22
N TYR A 548 -13.59 -20.94 0.22
CA TYR A 548 -13.36 -21.47 -1.13
C TYR A 548 -11.96 -22.09 -1.31
N TYR A 549 -10.92 -21.57 -0.65
CA TYR A 549 -9.53 -21.94 -0.94
C TYR A 549 -8.87 -22.77 0.15
N ARG A 550 -9.36 -22.72 1.39
CA ARG A 550 -8.82 -23.57 2.46
C ARG A 550 -9.24 -25.01 2.22
N LYS A 551 -8.26 -25.89 2.05
CA LYS A 551 -8.49 -27.34 1.96
C LYS A 551 -9.20 -27.82 3.24
N PRO A 552 -10.33 -28.52 3.15
CA PRO A 552 -11.01 -29.07 4.31
C PRO A 552 -10.08 -29.98 5.13
N GLY A 553 -10.05 -29.78 6.45
CA GLY A 553 -9.21 -30.54 7.38
C GLY A 553 -7.80 -30.03 7.60
N LEU A 554 -7.48 -28.84 7.10
CA LEU A 554 -6.18 -28.20 7.29
C LEU A 554 -5.79 -28.05 8.77
N GLU A 555 -6.76 -27.91 9.69
CA GLU A 555 -6.53 -27.81 11.15
C GLU A 555 -5.87 -29.06 11.75
N GLN A 556 -5.95 -30.21 11.08
CA GLN A 556 -5.32 -31.46 11.54
C GLN A 556 -3.80 -31.43 11.34
N ASN A 557 -3.27 -30.47 10.59
CA ASN A 557 -1.83 -30.34 10.35
C ASN A 557 -1.15 -29.63 11.53
N SER A 558 -0.01 -30.19 11.95
CA SER A 558 0.88 -29.53 12.91
C SER A 558 1.77 -28.48 12.21
N SER A 559 2.20 -27.49 12.99
CA SER A 559 3.09 -26.41 12.56
C SER A 559 4.12 -26.13 13.65
N SER A 560 5.30 -25.65 13.26
CA SER A 560 6.24 -25.06 14.20
C SER A 560 5.79 -23.64 14.55
N PRO A 561 6.28 -23.05 15.67
CA PRO A 561 6.06 -21.63 15.95
C PRO A 561 6.46 -20.76 14.76
N LEU A 562 5.68 -19.70 14.49
CA LEU A 562 6.00 -18.75 13.44
C LEU A 562 7.34 -18.07 13.74
N ALA A 563 8.30 -18.22 12.83
CA ALA A 563 9.60 -17.56 12.89
C ALA A 563 9.78 -16.63 11.68
N LEU A 564 10.34 -15.44 11.93
CA LEU A 564 10.68 -14.44 10.92
C LEU A 564 12.21 -14.36 10.79
N PRO A 565 12.79 -14.61 9.60
CA PRO A 565 14.24 -14.64 9.44
C PRO A 565 14.83 -13.24 9.44
N ASP A 566 16.11 -13.07 9.79
CA ASP A 566 16.82 -11.85 9.40
C ASP A 566 16.84 -11.70 7.87
N TRP A 567 16.69 -10.48 7.36
CA TRP A 567 16.48 -10.30 5.92
C TRP A 567 17.07 -9.00 5.39
N MET A 568 17.84 -9.10 4.30
CA MET A 568 18.38 -7.97 3.56
C MET A 568 18.16 -8.21 2.05
N PRO A 569 17.01 -7.79 1.50
CA PRO A 569 16.76 -7.85 0.07
C PRO A 569 17.76 -6.96 -0.68
N PRO A 570 18.54 -7.51 -1.63
CA PRO A 570 19.65 -6.80 -2.26
C PRO A 570 19.20 -5.62 -3.13
N GLU A 571 18.00 -5.67 -3.70
CA GLU A 571 17.48 -4.60 -4.55
C GLU A 571 16.83 -3.52 -3.70
N LEU A 572 15.92 -3.88 -2.78
CA LEU A 572 15.27 -2.90 -1.91
C LEU A 572 16.24 -2.20 -0.94
N ARG A 573 17.28 -2.91 -0.47
CA ARG A 573 18.34 -2.40 0.43
C ARG A 573 17.82 -1.92 1.78
N ILE A 574 16.82 -2.61 2.34
CA ILE A 574 16.29 -2.34 3.68
C ILE A 574 16.58 -3.54 4.58
N ALA A 575 17.49 -3.36 5.53
CA ALA A 575 17.92 -4.44 6.43
C ALA A 575 16.90 -4.65 7.53
N HIS A 576 16.55 -5.91 7.80
CA HIS A 576 15.71 -6.33 8.92
C HIS A 576 16.53 -7.22 9.86
N LEU A 577 16.88 -6.67 11.02
CA LEU A 577 17.68 -7.34 12.05
C LEU A 577 16.78 -7.67 13.25
N ARG A 578 16.49 -8.95 13.48
CA ARG A 578 15.42 -9.40 14.39
C ARG A 578 15.96 -10.09 15.65
N THR A 579 15.31 -9.95 16.80
CA THR A 579 15.74 -10.64 18.04
C THR A 579 14.71 -11.64 18.56
N GLY A 580 15.16 -12.48 19.50
CA GLY A 580 14.36 -13.55 20.09
C GLY A 580 14.37 -14.83 19.25
N GLU A 581 13.96 -15.94 19.87
CA GLU A 581 14.02 -17.29 19.30
C GLU A 581 13.29 -17.42 17.95
N THR A 582 12.22 -16.66 17.77
CA THR A 582 11.41 -16.63 16.55
C THR A 582 11.63 -15.38 15.69
N GLY A 583 12.57 -14.49 16.06
CA GLY A 583 12.75 -13.20 15.37
C GLY A 583 11.58 -12.23 15.53
N ARG A 584 10.69 -12.44 16.50
CA ARG A 584 9.50 -11.62 16.74
C ARG A 584 9.59 -10.69 17.94
N GLU A 585 10.69 -10.71 18.69
CA GLU A 585 10.82 -9.91 19.91
C GLU A 585 11.10 -8.43 19.62
N SER A 586 12.06 -8.16 18.74
CA SER A 586 12.47 -6.81 18.33
C SER A 586 12.89 -6.79 16.86
N LEU A 587 12.81 -5.62 16.23
CA LEU A 587 13.28 -5.35 14.88
C LEU A 587 14.08 -4.04 14.88
N LEU A 588 15.34 -4.10 14.47
CA LEU A 588 16.09 -2.94 13.98
C LEU A 588 16.06 -2.96 12.45
N LEU A 589 15.53 -1.89 11.87
CA LEU A 589 15.47 -1.67 10.43
C LEU A 589 16.43 -0.55 10.05
N MET A 590 17.22 -0.73 8.98
CA MET A 590 18.03 0.34 8.39
C MET A 590 17.67 0.51 6.91
N ASN A 591 17.26 1.72 6.54
CA ASN A 591 16.79 2.05 5.20
C ASN A 591 17.93 2.59 4.32
N GLY A 592 18.46 1.77 3.41
CA GLY A 592 19.39 2.19 2.36
C GLY A 592 18.72 2.40 1.00
N SER A 593 17.39 2.31 0.89
CA SER A 593 16.74 2.32 -0.40
C SER A 593 16.91 3.64 -1.15
N HIS A 594 17.09 3.55 -2.47
CA HIS A 594 17.09 4.70 -3.37
C HIS A 594 15.98 4.66 -4.43
N TRP A 595 15.14 3.62 -4.39
CA TRP A 595 14.20 3.33 -5.45
C TRP A 595 12.99 4.27 -5.44
N GLY A 596 12.35 4.42 -6.60
CA GLY A 596 10.93 4.72 -6.73
C GLY A 596 10.39 6.12 -6.34
N ASN A 597 9.12 6.30 -6.69
CA ASN A 597 8.23 7.29 -6.09
C ASN A 597 7.80 6.82 -4.69
N HIS A 598 7.16 7.68 -3.91
CA HIS A 598 6.63 7.36 -2.56
C HIS A 598 7.68 7.07 -1.47
N HIS A 599 8.97 7.08 -1.81
CA HIS A 599 10.05 7.10 -0.81
C HIS A 599 10.27 8.49 -0.23
N GLU A 600 10.65 8.52 1.04
CA GLU A 600 10.93 9.74 1.79
C GLU A 600 12.41 10.13 1.69
N LEU A 601 12.78 11.30 2.22
CA LEU A 601 14.16 11.84 2.11
C LEU A 601 15.04 11.33 3.27
N ASP A 602 15.08 10.02 3.45
CA ASP A 602 15.46 9.32 4.67
C ASP A 602 16.60 8.29 4.51
N SER A 603 17.49 8.46 3.54
CA SER A 603 18.58 7.51 3.33
C SER A 603 19.43 7.34 4.59
N LEU A 604 19.71 6.07 4.91
CA LEU A 604 20.32 5.57 6.13
C LEU A 604 19.52 5.85 7.41
N HIS A 605 18.20 6.08 7.34
CA HIS A 605 17.29 6.10 8.49
C HIS A 605 17.32 4.76 9.24
N ILE A 606 17.13 4.81 10.57
CA ILE A 606 16.84 3.61 11.37
C ILE A 606 15.47 3.69 12.05
N TYR A 607 14.80 2.55 12.08
CA TYR A 607 13.59 2.31 12.84
C TYR A 607 13.86 1.18 13.83
N TYR A 608 13.48 1.36 15.10
CA TYR A 608 13.68 0.34 16.13
C TYR A 608 12.37 0.07 16.84
N TRP A 609 11.93 -1.18 16.79
CA TRP A 609 10.69 -1.67 17.37
C TRP A 609 10.97 -2.83 18.32
N LYS A 610 10.25 -2.88 19.44
CA LYS A 610 10.36 -3.94 20.44
C LYS A 610 9.02 -4.17 21.14
N LYS A 611 8.55 -5.42 21.19
CA LYS A 611 7.32 -5.84 21.91
C LYS A 611 6.16 -4.84 21.75
N ASP A 612 5.70 -4.61 20.52
CA ASP A 612 4.58 -3.72 20.17
C ASP A 612 4.78 -2.22 20.40
N ARG A 613 6.03 -1.80 20.56
CA ARG A 613 6.38 -0.39 20.78
C ARG A 613 7.46 0.07 19.80
N GLU A 614 7.18 1.19 19.16
CA GLU A 614 8.18 1.95 18.42
C GLU A 614 9.09 2.63 19.44
N ILE A 615 10.36 2.25 19.46
CA ILE A 615 11.39 2.85 20.29
C ILE A 615 11.96 4.05 19.56
N LEU A 616 12.45 3.83 18.34
CA LEU A 616 12.70 4.87 17.35
C LEU A 616 11.63 4.74 16.27
N SER A 617 10.71 5.69 16.23
CA SER A 617 9.59 5.69 15.31
C SER A 617 9.94 6.31 13.96
N ASP A 618 9.07 6.08 12.99
CA ASP A 618 8.92 6.91 11.79
C ASP A 618 7.50 7.52 11.81
N LEU A 619 7.29 8.70 11.25
CA LEU A 619 5.98 9.35 11.26
C LEU A 619 4.97 8.60 10.38
N GLY A 620 5.42 7.95 9.31
CA GLY A 620 4.59 7.18 8.38
C GLY A 620 3.76 8.05 7.43
N TYR A 621 2.74 7.44 6.83
CA TYR A 621 2.03 8.04 5.69
C TYR A 621 0.80 8.88 6.05
N LEU A 622 0.72 10.10 5.50
CA LEU A 622 -0.45 10.99 5.58
C LEU A 622 -1.34 10.97 4.32
N TRP A 623 -1.18 10.00 3.43
CA TRP A 623 -1.93 9.88 2.19
C TRP A 623 -1.98 11.19 1.38
N ASP A 624 -3.19 11.62 1.07
CA ASP A 624 -3.52 12.79 0.26
C ASP A 624 -3.70 14.06 1.10
N HIS A 625 -3.28 14.03 2.37
CA HIS A 625 -3.37 15.18 3.27
C HIS A 625 -2.51 16.37 2.78
N PRO A 626 -2.99 17.63 2.86
CA PRO A 626 -2.25 18.81 2.42
C PRO A 626 -0.87 19.00 3.07
N GLN A 627 -0.64 18.40 4.24
CA GLN A 627 0.63 18.49 4.99
C GLN A 627 1.51 17.24 4.85
N LYS A 628 1.22 16.32 3.92
CA LYS A 628 2.05 15.11 3.72
C LYS A 628 3.55 15.38 3.50
N ILE A 629 3.89 16.55 2.96
CA ILE A 629 5.29 16.97 2.80
C ILE A 629 6.06 17.02 4.12
N GLN A 630 5.37 17.12 5.26
CA GLN A 630 6.00 17.18 6.58
C GLN A 630 6.68 15.87 6.97
N THR A 631 6.10 14.72 6.62
CA THR A 631 6.68 13.39 6.92
C THR A 631 7.87 13.12 6.00
N GLN A 632 7.83 13.57 4.74
CA GLN A 632 8.88 13.31 3.75
C GLN A 632 10.23 14.01 4.00
N ARG A 633 10.33 14.96 4.94
CA ARG A 633 11.55 15.77 5.15
C ARG A 633 12.62 14.95 5.84
N THR A 634 13.90 15.14 5.50
CA THR A 634 15.00 14.42 6.15
C THR A 634 15.03 14.62 7.66
N VAL A 635 14.72 15.83 8.14
CA VAL A 635 14.68 16.13 9.59
C VAL A 635 13.58 15.36 10.33
N ALA A 636 12.57 14.83 9.64
CA ALA A 636 11.53 13.99 10.23
C ALA A 636 11.99 12.54 10.50
N HIS A 637 13.24 12.19 10.16
CA HIS A 637 13.75 10.82 10.20
C HIS A 637 14.97 10.69 11.11
N ASN A 638 15.21 9.48 11.60
CA ASN A 638 16.34 9.16 12.48
C ASN A 638 17.66 9.01 11.68
N THR A 639 18.21 10.12 11.17
CA THR A 639 19.42 10.14 10.30
C THR A 639 20.23 11.44 10.48
N VAL A 640 21.31 11.62 9.72
CA VAL A 640 22.11 12.86 9.73
C VAL A 640 21.62 13.86 8.67
N VAL A 641 21.32 15.08 9.10
CA VAL A 641 20.99 16.21 8.23
C VAL A 641 22.24 17.06 8.02
N ILE A 642 22.59 17.35 6.75
CA ILE A 642 23.72 18.21 6.42
C ILE A 642 23.22 19.60 6.05
N ASN A 643 23.85 20.63 6.61
CA ASN A 643 23.56 22.03 6.34
C ASN A 643 22.08 22.42 6.53
N GLN A 644 21.36 21.68 7.39
CA GLN A 644 19.91 21.82 7.63
C GLN A 644 19.06 21.70 6.34
N LYS A 645 19.56 20.98 5.33
CA LYS A 645 18.87 20.74 4.06
C LYS A 645 18.35 19.31 3.98
N ASN A 646 17.28 19.13 3.22
CA ASN A 646 16.85 17.77 2.87
C ASN A 646 17.87 17.11 1.94
N GLN A 647 17.93 15.77 2.01
CA GLN A 647 18.67 14.94 1.08
C GLN A 647 18.18 15.13 -0.37
N ARG A 648 19.05 14.76 -1.32
CA ARG A 648 18.69 14.67 -2.75
C ARG A 648 17.58 13.64 -2.97
N ARG A 649 16.72 13.86 -3.97
CA ARG A 649 15.61 12.93 -4.27
C ARG A 649 16.02 11.67 -5.02
N LYS A 650 17.05 11.75 -5.87
CA LYS A 650 17.44 10.68 -6.80
C LYS A 650 18.90 10.29 -6.61
N GLU A 651 19.23 9.08 -7.05
CA GLU A 651 20.59 8.54 -7.14
C GLU A 651 21.37 8.54 -5.81
N ARG A 652 20.64 8.50 -4.69
CA ARG A 652 21.21 8.47 -3.33
C ARG A 652 22.06 7.23 -3.06
N GLY A 653 21.98 6.15 -3.85
CA GLY A 653 22.79 4.96 -3.61
C GLY A 653 22.24 4.13 -2.45
N GLY A 654 23.01 3.90 -1.38
CA GLY A 654 22.66 2.87 -0.39
C GLY A 654 23.40 1.58 -0.66
N ASP A 655 24.72 1.70 -0.82
CA ASP A 655 25.57 0.57 -1.09
C ASP A 655 25.74 -0.24 0.18
N ILE A 656 25.37 -1.53 0.11
CA ILE A 656 25.48 -2.48 1.20
C ILE A 656 26.96 -2.86 1.31
N LEU A 657 27.61 -2.44 2.39
CA LEU A 657 29.02 -2.74 2.61
C LEU A 657 29.18 -4.10 3.31
N PHE A 658 28.33 -4.37 4.29
CA PHE A 658 28.13 -5.73 4.80
C PHE A 658 26.76 -5.89 5.46
N PHE A 659 26.28 -7.14 5.48
CA PHE A 659 25.16 -7.60 6.30
C PHE A 659 25.55 -8.95 6.88
N LYS A 660 25.61 -9.06 8.21
CA LYS A 660 26.02 -10.29 8.89
C LYS A 660 25.24 -10.49 10.17
N THR A 661 24.73 -11.70 10.36
CA THR A 661 23.91 -12.06 11.52
C THR A 661 24.43 -13.32 12.20
N THR A 662 24.31 -13.32 13.52
CA THR A 662 24.48 -14.48 14.41
C THR A 662 23.37 -14.45 15.46
N GLU A 663 23.33 -15.44 16.34
CA GLU A 663 22.42 -15.47 17.49
C GLU A 663 22.54 -14.18 18.33
N HIS A 664 23.77 -13.75 18.66
CA HIS A 664 24.03 -12.63 19.55
C HIS A 664 24.14 -11.27 18.87
N VAL A 665 24.54 -11.21 17.60
CA VAL A 665 24.85 -9.93 16.94
C VAL A 665 24.33 -9.93 15.52
N LYS A 666 23.56 -8.91 15.19
CA LYS A 666 23.02 -8.69 13.84
C LYS A 666 23.41 -7.29 13.43
N ALA A 667 24.26 -7.20 12.42
CA ALA A 667 24.93 -5.95 12.06
C ALA A 667 24.84 -5.70 10.56
N VAL A 668 24.67 -4.43 10.22
CA VAL A 668 24.64 -3.95 8.86
C VAL A 668 25.43 -2.66 8.74
N GLU A 669 26.05 -2.48 7.59
CA GLU A 669 26.63 -1.21 7.21
C GLU A 669 26.27 -0.84 5.78
N MET A 670 25.89 0.42 5.60
CA MET A 670 25.60 0.98 4.30
C MET A 670 26.21 2.37 4.14
N SER A 671 26.42 2.78 2.90
CA SER A 671 26.82 4.14 2.53
C SER A 671 25.86 4.75 1.51
N SER A 672 25.76 6.08 1.50
CA SER A 672 24.84 6.79 0.62
C SER A 672 25.47 8.09 0.10
N ARG A 673 25.00 8.53 -1.06
CA ARG A 673 25.31 9.79 -1.74
C ARG A 673 24.16 10.80 -1.56
N ALA A 674 23.56 10.79 -0.38
CA ALA A 674 22.38 11.58 -0.05
C ALA A 674 22.59 13.10 -0.18
N TYR A 675 23.84 13.55 -0.03
CA TYR A 675 24.27 14.94 -0.19
C TYR A 675 25.46 15.01 -1.14
N GLU A 676 25.49 16.05 -1.97
CA GLU A 676 26.59 16.26 -2.92
C GLU A 676 27.87 16.69 -2.21
N GLU A 677 27.72 17.49 -1.16
CA GLU A 677 28.83 18.00 -0.37
C GLU A 677 29.45 16.96 0.58
N ALA A 678 28.85 15.77 0.72
CA ALA A 678 29.34 14.72 1.60
C ALA A 678 30.25 13.75 0.85
N LYS A 679 31.51 13.64 1.28
CA LYS A 679 32.45 12.61 0.82
C LYS A 679 32.18 11.26 1.49
N ILE A 680 31.77 11.32 2.77
CA ILE A 680 31.39 10.15 3.55
C ILE A 680 30.02 10.42 4.13
N TYR A 681 29.11 9.47 3.95
CA TYR A 681 27.81 9.41 4.62
C TYR A 681 27.49 7.92 4.79
N ARG A 682 27.97 7.37 5.91
CA ARG A 682 28.11 5.92 6.13
C ARG A 682 27.63 5.58 7.54
N ARG A 683 26.79 4.55 7.65
CA ARG A 683 26.17 4.14 8.91
C ARG A 683 26.39 2.65 9.16
N THR A 684 26.95 2.34 10.32
CA THR A 684 27.06 0.98 10.86
C THR A 684 26.11 0.86 12.04
N SER A 685 25.13 -0.03 11.99
CA SER A 685 24.20 -0.27 13.10
C SER A 685 24.12 -1.76 13.39
N ALA A 686 24.04 -2.11 14.68
CA ALA A 686 23.91 -3.49 15.11
C ALA A 686 22.95 -3.61 16.30
N ILE A 687 22.15 -4.67 16.32
CA ILE A 687 21.39 -5.08 17.50
C ILE A 687 22.14 -6.23 18.19
N ILE A 688 22.39 -6.04 19.49
CA ILE A 688 23.11 -6.98 20.35
C ILE A 688 22.08 -7.66 21.25
N ASP A 689 22.01 -8.98 21.18
CA ASP A 689 21.00 -9.80 21.85
C ASP A 689 21.64 -10.71 22.91
N HIS A 690 21.23 -10.51 24.17
CA HIS A 690 21.57 -11.35 25.31
C HIS A 690 20.41 -12.28 25.73
N GLY A 691 19.35 -12.35 24.93
CA GLY A 691 18.16 -13.15 25.18
C GLY A 691 17.25 -12.59 26.28
N ASN A 692 16.07 -13.19 26.42
CA ASN A 692 15.06 -12.84 27.43
C ASN A 692 14.68 -11.35 27.42
N GLY A 693 14.54 -10.73 26.24
CA GLY A 693 14.26 -9.30 26.11
C GLY A 693 15.43 -8.37 26.41
N ASN A 694 16.62 -8.88 26.76
CA ASN A 694 17.81 -8.07 26.99
C ASN A 694 18.55 -7.85 25.67
N ASN A 695 18.13 -6.84 24.92
CA ASN A 695 18.79 -6.42 23.70
C ASN A 695 18.89 -4.90 23.63
N TYR A 696 19.90 -4.40 22.91
CA TYR A 696 20.11 -2.98 22.66
C TYR A 696 20.73 -2.78 21.27
N VAL A 697 20.56 -1.58 20.72
CA VAL A 697 21.11 -1.18 19.43
C VAL A 697 22.33 -0.30 19.65
N VAL A 698 23.43 -0.60 18.97
CA VAL A 698 24.60 0.29 18.85
C VAL A 698 24.65 0.87 17.44
N ASP A 699 24.91 2.17 17.35
CA ASP A 699 24.85 2.93 16.11
C ASP A 699 26.07 3.83 15.95
N PHE A 700 26.75 3.72 14.81
CA PHE A 700 27.89 4.53 14.40
C PHE A 700 27.56 5.23 13.08
N PHE A 701 27.40 6.55 13.11
CA PHE A 701 27.17 7.36 11.91
C PHE A 701 28.40 8.21 11.61
N ARG A 702 29.01 8.01 10.45
CA ARG A 702 30.19 8.77 10.00
C ARG A 702 29.83 9.68 8.84
N VAL A 703 30.24 10.93 8.94
CA VAL A 703 30.00 11.94 7.92
C VAL A 703 31.24 12.82 7.71
N GLU A 704 31.64 13.05 6.47
CA GLU A 704 32.68 14.01 6.12
C GLU A 704 32.14 14.92 5.01
N GLY A 705 32.19 16.23 5.22
CA GLY A 705 31.62 17.23 4.32
C GLY A 705 30.39 17.96 4.89
N GLY A 706 30.07 19.09 4.25
CA GLY A 706 29.15 20.09 4.80
C GLY A 706 29.75 20.90 5.96
N GLU A 707 29.10 21.99 6.34
CA GLU A 707 29.53 22.86 7.45
C GLU A 707 28.84 22.52 8.76
N ILE A 708 27.61 21.99 8.68
CA ILE A 708 26.79 21.60 9.84
C ILE A 708 26.32 20.17 9.63
N GLN A 709 26.54 19.30 10.61
CA GLN A 709 26.01 17.94 10.64
C GLN A 709 25.14 17.77 11.88
N ASP A 710 23.86 17.51 11.66
CA ASP A 710 22.86 17.30 12.70
C ASP A 710 22.46 15.83 12.70
N TYR A 711 22.87 15.04 13.68
CA TYR A 711 22.24 13.74 13.91
C TYR A 711 20.89 13.97 14.59
N VAL A 712 19.81 13.55 13.93
CA VAL A 712 18.44 13.79 14.33
C VAL A 712 17.76 12.48 14.70
N PHE A 713 16.96 12.51 15.76
CA PHE A 713 15.92 11.52 16.03
C PHE A 713 14.79 12.18 16.83
N HIS A 714 13.58 11.63 16.76
CA HIS A 714 12.45 12.12 17.54
C HIS A 714 11.93 11.07 18.52
N LEU A 715 11.43 11.56 19.65
CA LEU A 715 10.87 10.72 20.71
C LEU A 715 9.43 10.35 20.38
N SER A 716 8.95 9.21 20.90
CA SER A 716 7.56 8.76 20.72
C SER A 716 6.57 9.35 21.74
N SER A 717 7.04 10.20 22.65
CA SER A 717 6.26 10.87 23.68
C SER A 717 6.84 12.25 24.00
N SER A 718 5.99 13.19 24.42
CA SER A 718 6.40 14.50 24.91
C SER A 718 7.06 14.44 26.28
N ASP A 719 6.76 13.43 27.10
CA ASP A 719 7.38 13.24 28.41
C ASP A 719 8.77 12.62 28.26
N HIS A 720 9.80 13.41 28.58
CA HIS A 720 11.20 13.04 28.43
C HIS A 720 12.10 13.76 29.44
N ALA A 721 13.26 13.16 29.71
CA ALA A 721 14.30 13.74 30.54
C ALA A 721 15.68 13.51 29.93
N THR A 722 16.63 14.40 30.23
CA THR A 722 18.04 14.27 29.82
C THR A 722 18.93 14.20 31.04
N GLU A 723 19.96 13.35 31.00
CA GLU A 723 21.00 13.23 32.04
C GLU A 723 22.37 13.41 31.41
N GLY A 724 23.31 14.05 32.12
CA GLY A 724 24.63 14.38 31.59
C GLY A 724 24.67 15.63 30.69
N ILE A 725 23.59 16.41 30.65
CA ILE A 725 23.50 17.70 29.96
C ILE A 725 22.57 18.64 30.72
N THR A 726 22.94 19.93 30.78
CA THR A 726 22.06 21.00 31.27
C THR A 726 21.53 21.78 30.07
N LEU A 727 20.23 21.69 29.83
CA LEU A 727 19.56 22.38 28.71
C LEU A 727 19.01 23.74 29.15
N THR A 728 19.25 24.76 28.34
CA THR A 728 18.74 26.13 28.57
C THR A 728 17.98 26.63 27.33
N PRO A 729 16.96 27.50 27.48
CA PRO A 729 16.24 28.05 26.33
C PRO A 729 17.18 28.71 25.32
N ALA A 730 17.01 28.41 24.03
CA ALA A 730 17.84 28.95 22.95
C ALA A 730 16.97 29.66 21.93
N ALA A 731 17.19 30.97 21.76
CA ALA A 731 16.45 31.80 20.80
C ALA A 731 17.10 31.78 19.41
N ILE A 732 17.22 30.58 18.82
CA ILE A 732 17.79 30.38 17.50
C ILE A 732 16.73 29.82 16.53
N PRO A 733 16.79 30.14 15.23
CA PRO A 733 16.04 29.39 14.24
C PRO A 733 16.67 28.01 14.07
N LEU A 734 15.90 26.95 14.32
CA LEU A 734 16.30 25.56 14.09
C LEU A 734 15.12 24.82 13.45
N TYR A 735 15.21 24.62 12.13
CA TYR A 735 14.11 24.08 11.32
C TYR A 735 12.78 24.83 11.58
N ASP A 736 11.67 24.11 11.71
CA ASP A 736 10.34 24.60 12.08
C ASP A 736 10.02 24.36 13.57
N PHE A 737 11.04 24.10 14.40
CA PHE A 737 10.85 23.71 15.79
C PHE A 737 10.48 24.89 16.69
N LYS A 738 9.78 24.56 17.79
CA LYS A 738 9.42 25.48 18.87
C LYS A 738 10.09 25.05 20.18
N ASN A 739 10.05 25.92 21.19
CA ASN A 739 10.55 25.62 22.54
C ASN A 739 11.97 25.06 22.58
N ILE A 740 12.84 25.60 21.70
CA ILE A 740 14.19 25.10 21.51
C ILE A 740 15.02 25.35 22.77
N ARG A 741 15.69 24.31 23.22
CA ARG A 741 16.66 24.34 24.32
C ARG A 741 17.98 23.78 23.82
N SER A 742 19.10 24.32 24.28
CA SER A 742 20.44 23.82 23.93
C SER A 742 21.35 23.67 25.14
N GLY A 743 22.40 22.88 24.97
CA GLY A 743 23.43 22.67 25.98
C GLY A 743 24.65 21.94 25.43
N LYS A 744 25.75 22.02 26.19
CA LYS A 744 26.95 21.22 25.93
C LYS A 744 26.86 19.90 26.71
N PRO A 745 26.94 18.74 26.04
CA PRO A 745 26.84 17.45 26.72
C PRO A 745 28.14 17.09 27.46
N ALA A 746 28.03 16.24 28.48
CA ALA A 746 29.17 15.48 28.98
C ALA A 746 29.63 14.45 27.93
N SER A 747 30.82 13.84 28.14
CA SER A 747 31.37 12.84 27.21
C SER A 747 30.47 11.61 27.02
N SER A 748 29.62 11.33 28.00
CA SER A 748 28.53 10.38 27.94
C SER A 748 27.29 11.03 28.57
N TRP A 749 26.17 11.00 27.85
CA TRP A 749 24.90 11.55 28.28
C TRP A 749 23.77 10.70 27.69
N LEU A 750 22.54 10.87 28.19
CA LEU A 750 21.42 10.09 27.68
C LEU A 750 20.10 10.87 27.74
N THR A 751 19.18 10.49 26.85
CA THR A 751 17.77 10.90 26.88
C THR A 751 16.88 9.72 27.28
N LYS A 752 15.91 9.95 28.17
CA LYS A 752 14.90 8.97 28.61
C LYS A 752 13.52 9.43 28.18
N TRP A 753 12.69 8.50 27.71
CA TRP A 753 11.28 8.72 27.42
C TRP A 753 10.48 7.43 27.59
N LYS A 754 9.16 7.53 27.53
CA LYS A 754 8.27 6.36 27.50
C LYS A 754 7.69 6.15 26.10
N SER A 755 7.63 4.89 25.67
CA SER A 755 6.85 4.47 24.51
C SER A 755 5.62 3.69 24.98
N GLY A 756 4.44 4.28 24.82
CA GLY A 756 3.21 3.77 25.43
C GLY A 756 3.27 3.77 26.97
N SER A 757 2.50 2.88 27.60
CA SER A 757 2.33 2.87 29.06
C SER A 757 3.43 2.13 29.84
N TYR A 758 4.18 1.22 29.21
CA TYR A 758 5.04 0.26 29.92
C TYR A 758 6.50 0.21 29.45
N MET A 759 6.84 0.77 28.29
CA MET A 759 8.19 0.66 27.72
C MET A 759 9.01 1.91 28.04
N ASN A 760 10.07 1.75 28.83
CA ASN A 760 11.03 2.83 29.12
C ASN A 760 12.17 2.77 28.11
N CYS A 761 12.38 3.86 27.41
CA CYS A 761 13.33 3.98 26.32
C CYS A 761 14.50 4.88 26.75
N ARG A 762 15.71 4.53 26.29
CA ARG A 762 16.93 5.27 26.56
C ARG A 762 17.73 5.40 25.27
N ALA A 763 18.22 6.60 25.00
CA ALA A 763 19.19 6.89 23.95
C ALA A 763 20.44 7.45 24.63
N TRP A 764 21.46 6.61 24.75
CA TRP A 764 22.78 7.03 25.19
C TRP A 764 23.56 7.61 24.01
N ALA A 765 24.39 8.60 24.28
CA ALA A 765 25.22 9.25 23.28
C ALA A 765 26.64 9.45 23.83
N MET A 766 27.62 9.02 23.05
CA MET A 766 29.02 9.36 23.30
C MET A 766 29.34 10.65 22.56
N SER A 767 29.84 11.64 23.29
CA SER A 767 30.14 12.99 22.78
C SER A 767 31.61 13.34 22.98
N ASP A 768 32.13 14.12 22.05
CA ASP A 768 33.40 14.84 22.11
C ASP A 768 33.13 16.32 22.45
N SER A 769 34.20 17.11 22.61
CA SER A 769 34.10 18.50 23.04
C SER A 769 33.51 19.46 21.99
N ASP A 770 33.42 19.06 20.72
CA ASP A 770 32.88 19.88 19.62
C ASP A 770 31.38 19.69 19.38
N GLU A 771 30.69 18.80 20.11
CA GLU A 771 29.25 18.58 19.98
C GLU A 771 28.41 19.65 20.73
N GLU A 772 27.30 20.06 20.14
CA GLU A 772 26.23 20.82 20.79
C GLU A 772 24.90 20.08 20.62
N VAL A 773 24.08 20.04 21.66
CA VAL A 773 22.80 19.32 21.64
C VAL A 773 21.65 20.31 21.71
N PHE A 774 20.63 20.08 20.89
CA PHE A 774 19.36 20.81 20.93
C PHE A 774 18.20 19.86 21.18
N VAL A 775 17.19 20.36 21.89
CA VAL A 775 15.89 19.71 22.05
C VAL A 775 14.81 20.73 21.69
N GLY A 776 13.94 20.38 20.75
CA GLY A 776 12.84 21.25 20.31
C GLY A 776 11.59 20.47 19.96
N ASP A 777 10.44 21.14 19.99
CA ASP A 777 9.16 20.57 19.64
C ASP A 777 8.91 20.74 18.14
N GLY A 778 8.93 19.64 17.41
CA GLY A 778 8.72 19.59 15.96
C GLY A 778 7.41 18.94 15.55
N TRP A 779 7.21 18.78 14.24
CA TRP A 779 6.02 18.15 13.67
C TRP A 779 5.83 16.71 14.16
N GLY A 780 4.59 16.33 14.51
CA GLY A 780 4.27 15.02 15.07
C GLY A 780 2.96 14.40 14.60
N GLN A 781 2.26 14.98 13.61
CA GLN A 781 1.01 14.42 13.08
C GLN A 781 1.28 13.14 12.27
N ARG A 782 0.46 12.10 12.50
CA ARG A 782 0.57 10.77 11.91
C ARG A 782 -0.74 10.23 11.36
N ASP A 783 -1.87 10.94 11.50
CA ASP A 783 -3.16 10.54 10.91
C ASP A 783 -3.67 11.51 9.83
N TRP A 784 -4.00 10.95 8.66
CA TRP A 784 -4.53 11.68 7.51
C TRP A 784 -5.99 12.12 7.69
N LYS A 785 -6.73 11.48 8.59
CA LYS A 785 -8.12 11.85 8.94
C LYS A 785 -8.19 13.03 9.92
N ASN A 786 -7.06 13.65 10.25
CA ASN A 786 -6.95 14.80 11.16
C ASN A 786 -7.40 14.53 12.60
N THR A 787 -7.35 13.28 13.07
CA THR A 787 -7.67 13.00 14.49
C THR A 787 -6.61 13.52 15.45
N ASP A 788 -5.38 13.72 14.98
CA ASP A 788 -4.22 14.21 15.74
C ASP A 788 -3.65 15.53 15.19
N ILE A 789 -4.50 16.34 14.54
CA ILE A 789 -4.08 17.61 13.95
C ILE A 789 -3.38 18.53 14.96
N GLY A 790 -2.20 19.03 14.60
CA GLY A 790 -1.38 19.89 15.45
C GLY A 790 -0.51 19.15 16.47
N ALA A 791 -0.45 17.82 16.44
CA ALA A 791 0.47 17.04 17.27
C ALA A 791 1.94 17.44 17.04
N THR A 792 2.71 17.47 18.13
CA THR A 792 4.15 17.76 18.14
C THR A 792 4.91 16.68 18.89
N LEU A 793 6.16 16.42 18.48
CA LEU A 793 7.08 15.51 19.16
C LEU A 793 8.37 16.22 19.55
N PRO A 794 9.05 15.80 20.63
CA PRO A 794 10.40 16.27 20.93
C PRO A 794 11.40 15.68 19.92
N TYR A 795 12.19 16.55 19.30
CA TYR A 795 13.33 16.19 18.45
C TYR A 795 14.63 16.43 19.21
N ILE A 796 15.52 15.44 19.16
CA ILE A 796 16.87 15.52 19.69
C ILE A 796 17.82 15.74 18.51
N ILE A 797 18.60 16.82 18.57
CA ILE A 797 19.56 17.21 17.54
C ILE A 797 20.95 17.23 18.15
N ARG A 798 21.86 16.41 17.62
CA ARG A 798 23.27 16.42 17.99
C ARG A 798 24.04 17.09 16.85
N ARG A 799 24.52 18.30 17.08
CA ARG A 799 25.18 19.13 16.07
C ARG A 799 26.69 19.06 16.23
N LYS A 800 27.37 18.83 15.11
CA LYS A 800 28.80 19.09 14.93
C LYS A 800 28.99 20.08 13.78
N THR A 801 30.12 20.78 13.77
CA THR A 801 30.45 21.81 12.78
C THR A 801 31.82 21.61 12.16
N GLY A 802 31.99 22.13 10.95
CA GLY A 802 33.17 21.99 10.11
C GLY A 802 33.13 20.77 9.20
N SER A 803 33.91 20.81 8.13
CA SER A 803 33.86 19.84 7.03
C SER A 803 34.66 18.55 7.25
N GLY A 804 35.45 18.48 8.34
CA GLY A 804 36.23 17.30 8.67
C GLY A 804 35.34 16.11 9.02
N LEU A 805 35.94 14.91 9.07
CA LEU A 805 35.23 13.70 9.47
C LEU A 805 34.64 13.83 10.88
N LYS A 806 33.34 13.60 10.99
CA LYS A 806 32.58 13.51 12.23
C LYS A 806 32.04 12.10 12.43
N ALA A 807 31.94 11.70 13.69
CA ALA A 807 31.28 10.46 14.09
C ALA A 807 30.24 10.75 15.17
N PHE A 808 29.04 10.22 15.01
CA PHE A 808 28.01 10.14 16.03
C PHE A 808 27.91 8.70 16.50
N VAL A 809 28.01 8.48 17.80
CA VAL A 809 27.88 7.15 18.40
C VAL A 809 26.75 7.18 19.42
N SER A 810 25.80 6.27 19.23
CA SER A 810 24.60 6.17 20.06
C SER A 810 24.32 4.72 20.44
N VAL A 811 23.71 4.53 21.62
CA VAL A 811 23.19 3.24 22.05
C VAL A 811 21.74 3.39 22.48
N PHE A 812 20.84 2.66 21.82
CA PHE A 812 19.41 2.67 22.10
C PHE A 812 19.00 1.42 22.84
N GLU A 813 18.26 1.60 23.93
CA GLU A 813 17.75 0.52 24.76
C GLU A 813 16.28 0.78 25.08
N ALA A 814 15.50 -0.30 25.10
CA ALA A 814 14.16 -0.28 25.65
C ALA A 814 13.96 -1.45 26.61
N SER A 815 13.41 -1.15 27.78
CA SER A 815 13.11 -2.11 28.84
C SER A 815 11.69 -1.92 29.35
N GLU A 816 11.00 -3.03 29.61
CA GLU A 816 9.73 -3.00 30.33
C GLU A 816 10.00 -2.54 31.77
N GLU A 817 9.21 -1.58 32.25
CA GLU A 817 9.37 -0.98 33.59
C GLU A 817 10.81 -0.41 33.81
N ASN A 818 11.24 -0.27 35.06
CA ASN A 818 12.56 0.30 35.40
C ASN A 818 13.73 -0.70 35.26
N ASN A 819 13.59 -1.72 34.41
CA ASN A 819 14.56 -2.81 34.27
C ASN A 819 15.62 -2.57 33.20
N SER A 820 16.30 -1.40 33.22
CA SER A 820 17.45 -1.16 32.31
C SER A 820 18.45 -2.30 32.39
N PHE A 821 18.83 -2.86 31.25
CA PHE A 821 19.89 -3.85 31.11
C PHE A 821 21.28 -3.19 31.06
N ILE A 822 21.39 -2.04 30.41
CA ILE A 822 22.59 -1.20 30.37
C ILE A 822 22.74 -0.43 31.68
N LYS A 823 23.95 -0.47 32.26
CA LYS A 823 24.35 0.30 33.45
C LYS A 823 25.08 1.58 33.07
N SER A 824 26.06 1.49 32.16
CA SER A 824 26.93 2.61 31.80
C SER A 824 27.56 2.42 30.42
N LEU A 825 28.05 3.51 29.83
CA LEU A 825 28.89 3.50 28.63
C LEU A 825 30.13 4.37 28.81
N ARG A 826 31.25 3.91 28.26
CA ARG A 826 32.50 4.68 28.16
C ARG A 826 33.34 4.25 26.96
N TRP A 827 34.26 5.10 26.55
CA TRP A 827 35.38 4.71 25.69
C TRP A 827 36.45 3.97 26.50
N THR A 828 37.09 2.95 25.91
CA THR A 828 38.28 2.31 26.49
C THR A 828 39.54 3.16 26.27
N ASP A 829 40.59 2.85 27.02
CA ASP A 829 41.90 3.51 26.90
C ASP A 829 42.47 3.35 25.48
N GLY A 830 42.51 4.45 24.72
CA GLY A 830 42.92 4.47 23.31
C GLY A 830 41.83 4.82 22.29
N ALA A 831 40.62 5.20 22.74
CA ALA A 831 39.61 5.97 22.00
C ALA A 831 39.19 5.40 20.62
N MET A 832 38.84 4.12 20.55
CA MET A 832 38.22 3.50 19.35
C MET A 832 37.27 2.33 19.66
N THR A 833 37.15 1.91 20.93
CA THR A 833 36.29 0.80 21.36
C THR A 833 35.32 1.30 22.42
N LEU A 834 34.02 1.10 22.19
CA LEU A 834 32.94 1.39 23.11
C LEU A 834 32.80 0.22 24.08
N CYS A 835 32.85 0.49 25.39
CA CYS A 835 32.45 -0.48 26.39
C CYS A 835 31.04 -0.17 26.88
N VAL A 836 30.13 -1.12 26.69
CA VAL A 836 28.78 -1.14 27.27
C VAL A 836 28.82 -2.04 28.50
N GLU A 837 28.64 -1.46 29.68
CA GLU A 837 28.50 -2.23 30.90
C GLU A 837 27.03 -2.63 31.08
N THR A 838 26.77 -3.93 31.20
CA THR A 838 25.43 -4.49 31.32
C THR A 838 25.22 -5.13 32.69
N LYS A 839 24.00 -5.59 32.95
CA LYS A 839 23.71 -6.43 34.12
C LYS A 839 24.45 -7.77 34.08
N SER A 840 24.76 -8.30 32.90
CA SER A 840 25.40 -9.61 32.72
C SER A 840 26.92 -9.56 32.58
N GLY A 841 27.49 -8.40 32.23
CA GLY A 841 28.92 -8.29 31.97
C GLY A 841 29.32 -7.01 31.25
N ARG A 842 30.28 -7.11 30.33
CA ARG A 842 30.75 -5.99 29.50
C ARG A 842 30.81 -6.42 28.04
N ASP A 843 30.23 -5.61 27.18
CA ASP A 843 30.39 -5.75 25.74
C ASP A 843 31.35 -4.68 25.24
N TYR A 844 32.33 -5.09 24.44
CA TYR A 844 33.25 -4.21 23.75
C TYR A 844 32.92 -4.19 22.27
N ILE A 845 32.71 -3.01 21.72
CA ILE A 845 32.26 -2.81 20.35
C ILE A 845 33.21 -1.83 19.64
N MET A 846 33.68 -2.21 18.46
CA MET A 846 34.52 -1.38 17.61
C MET A 846 33.97 -1.38 16.19
N SER A 847 33.93 -0.20 15.58
CA SER A 847 33.64 -0.01 14.17
C SER A 847 34.76 0.84 13.56
N ALA A 848 35.48 0.29 12.59
CA ALA A 848 36.59 0.93 11.87
C ALA A 848 36.16 1.29 10.43
N PHE A 849 36.98 2.00 9.65
CA PHE A 849 36.74 2.19 8.20
C PHE A 849 37.25 1.01 7.38
N ASP A 850 38.46 0.56 7.71
CA ASP A 850 39.12 -0.64 7.19
C ASP A 850 39.17 -1.66 8.33
N THR A 851 40.32 -2.26 8.61
CA THR A 851 40.51 -3.17 9.76
C THR A 851 41.06 -2.41 10.96
N GLY A 852 40.44 -2.57 12.13
CA GLY A 852 40.96 -2.13 13.43
C GLY A 852 41.27 -3.30 14.34
N THR A 853 41.88 -3.04 15.50
CA THR A 853 42.05 -4.03 16.58
C THR A 853 41.30 -3.55 17.82
N LEU A 854 40.34 -4.36 18.29
CA LEU A 854 39.56 -4.07 19.47
C LEU A 854 40.45 -4.02 20.72
N LYS A 855 40.31 -2.95 21.50
CA LYS A 855 41.03 -2.75 22.77
C LYS A 855 40.07 -2.80 23.95
N ALA A 856 40.22 -3.80 24.81
CA ALA A 856 39.48 -3.95 26.07
C ALA A 856 40.34 -3.49 27.27
N ASP A 857 39.72 -3.21 28.42
CA ASP A 857 40.41 -2.71 29.61
C ASP A 857 41.23 -3.82 30.28
N SER A 858 42.57 -3.81 30.11
CA SER A 858 43.60 -4.74 30.65
C SER A 858 43.50 -6.22 30.21
N ASP A 859 44.64 -6.88 29.88
CA ASP A 859 45.01 -8.32 29.56
C ASP A 859 43.95 -9.45 29.42
N THR A 860 42.66 -9.14 29.33
CA THR A 860 41.51 -10.04 29.27
C THR A 860 41.35 -10.68 27.89
N LEU A 861 41.94 -10.07 26.86
CA LEU A 861 42.06 -10.64 25.52
C LEU A 861 43.41 -11.32 25.37
N LYS A 862 43.45 -12.65 25.51
CA LYS A 862 44.64 -13.47 25.19
C LYS A 862 45.10 -13.33 23.73
N HIS A 863 44.20 -12.91 22.83
CA HIS A 863 44.47 -12.69 21.41
C HIS A 863 43.78 -11.43 20.91
N PRO A 864 44.43 -10.62 20.04
CA PRO A 864 43.81 -9.44 19.44
C PRO A 864 42.62 -9.84 18.57
N LEU A 865 41.49 -9.14 18.73
CA LEU A 865 40.35 -9.26 17.84
C LEU A 865 40.42 -8.13 16.82
N ALA A 866 40.81 -8.49 15.59
CA ALA A 866 40.91 -7.55 14.48
C ALA A 866 39.75 -7.73 13.51
N GLY A 867 39.28 -6.63 12.94
CA GLY A 867 38.21 -6.61 11.96
C GLY A 867 37.71 -5.20 11.67
N HIS A 868 36.90 -5.10 10.65
CA HIS A 868 36.14 -3.91 10.31
C HIS A 868 35.06 -3.55 11.34
N PHE A 869 34.30 -4.55 11.79
CA PHE A 869 33.34 -4.42 12.88
C PHE A 869 33.53 -5.58 13.85
N VAL A 870 33.72 -5.27 15.14
CA VAL A 870 34.02 -6.27 16.17
C VAL A 870 33.11 -6.05 17.36
N VAL A 871 32.50 -7.13 17.85
CA VAL A 871 31.82 -7.17 19.14
C VAL A 871 32.39 -8.32 19.96
N ALA A 872 32.70 -8.09 21.23
CA ALA A 872 33.16 -9.13 22.15
C ALA A 872 32.46 -8.96 23.51
N SER A 873 31.77 -10.00 23.97
CA SER A 873 31.09 -9.99 25.26
C SER A 873 31.86 -10.77 26.31
N PHE A 874 32.04 -10.14 27.47
CA PHE A 874 32.73 -10.70 28.62
C PHE A 874 31.80 -10.81 29.81
N GLN A 875 31.75 -12.00 30.42
CA GLN A 875 31.02 -12.25 31.66
C GLN A 875 31.98 -12.86 32.67
N ASN A 876 31.98 -12.35 33.91
CA ASN A 876 32.93 -12.76 34.96
C ASN A 876 34.41 -12.77 34.49
N GLY A 877 34.77 -11.83 33.62
CA GLY A 877 36.13 -11.69 33.06
C GLY A 877 36.47 -12.64 31.90
N ASN A 878 35.57 -13.54 31.50
CA ASN A 878 35.80 -14.47 30.40
C ASN A 878 35.06 -14.03 29.13
N LEU A 879 35.72 -14.16 27.98
CA LEU A 879 35.09 -13.99 26.67
C LEU A 879 34.04 -15.09 26.47
N VAL A 880 32.76 -14.71 26.37
CA VAL A 880 31.65 -15.66 26.19
C VAL A 880 31.35 -15.87 24.71
N TRP A 881 31.31 -14.79 23.94
CA TRP A 881 31.11 -14.84 22.50
C TRP A 881 31.74 -13.62 21.83
N LYS A 882 31.99 -13.76 20.52
CA LYS A 882 32.53 -12.69 19.68
C LYS A 882 31.86 -12.67 18.32
N PHE A 883 31.85 -11.49 17.71
CA PHE A 883 31.39 -11.23 16.36
C PHE A 883 32.46 -10.44 15.63
N LEU A 884 32.80 -10.87 14.42
CA LEU A 884 33.86 -10.28 13.60
C LEU A 884 33.35 -10.11 12.17
N VAL A 885 33.45 -8.91 11.63
CA VAL A 885 33.42 -8.63 10.19
C VAL A 885 34.84 -8.28 9.82
N SER A 886 35.45 -9.04 8.92
CA SER A 886 36.83 -8.85 8.48
C SER A 886 36.99 -7.57 7.68
#